data_AF-A0A937NW49-F1
#
_entry.id   AF-A0A937NW49-F1
#
_cell.length_a   1.000
_cell.length_b   1.000
_cell.length_c   1.000
_cell.angle_alpha   90.00
_cell.angle_beta   90.00
_cell.angle_gamma   90.00
#
_symmetry.space_group_name_H-M   'P 1'
#
loop_
_entity.id
_entity.type
_entity.pdbx_description
1 polymer ?
#
loop_
_entity_poly.entity_id
_entity_poly.type
_entity_poly.pdbx_seq_one_letter_code
_entity_poly.pdbx_strand_id
1 'polypeptide(L)'
;MKILRVDMGKEKALFEDLPKEWELIGGRGLIAKIMNKEVPPDADPLGPENKLIIAAGPLAGTLAPQLGRISVGAKSPLTLGIKESNAGGPAAQKLDKLGIRSIIVEGAPANGRLCCLRISKDEAALVPADEYRGMKNYPLVNELYKTCNRKSAIISIGIGGERKYKSASVSFTDILGDPSRNAGRGGLGAVMGSKGLKAVIIDDSGAKKVDIAEPTLFRETVRSWVYTLRHDVGCGLFSKYGTPLAVANSANQGTMPGDNYRTGRPEGFRNLNGEVLQENLFDRGGKMHACMPGCVVHCSMIYPDAEGKPLASAYEYEGIAMLGTNLGISDPDVIGRLKFICDDLGIDLIEAGSCLGVAADAGRMKMGDVDSAMGLLMEVEQGTEFGDALGNGVVSTAKALNVGRIPAIKGQAIPGHDPRSVKGIGVTYITSPMGADHTAGLTYRIPLEKTGQAANSLRFQVQAATCDTLGYCINSIPGGQASLYGFLADMLNARYGLGLTSEDVVEIGKQTLKDELKFNEGAEFSKIYEPYPAFLRTEALPPTNHVFDVEDSELESLWEGLEHFREPKKIWETRIPSLPPMLFGVGVIQRLGERARRLNLGKVFLIADPVMSRLGRTVEIQAILEQRGIASVLFSEVEPDPPVEKVEKAAAFYKENDCYGIIAVGGGSSMDLAKAIAVRVSQSGILTEYESIVGGTAKIRPPLPPVICIPTTSGTGSEVNPYAVITDRQRDVKFMLMSDLLIPNLAVVDPELCISMPPGLTVESGIDALAHCIEGYVGLIFPYHPYYEALALYGAKLIGRSLRKAYRNGKDMDARTDMCMAAIYGGLSFSKGLGIGHAITHVLGAHYHISHGKGATIGLLCFVRANMEVCREAFADLARVLDGTDNLEKALMNLYEDLDISFRLRDIGIHEKDLRKIAFYAFRDAVNIATNPSPVTESRILDVLKGCY
;
A
#
# COMPACT_ATOMS: atom_id res chain seq x y z
N MET A 1 -36.12 -10.86 -2.74
CA MET A 1 -35.50 -9.55 -3.01
C MET A 1 -36.34 -8.80 -4.05
N LYS A 2 -36.32 -7.47 -4.04
CA LYS A 2 -37.07 -6.61 -4.96
C LYS A 2 -36.15 -5.70 -5.78
N ILE A 3 -36.66 -5.24 -6.92
CA ILE A 3 -36.17 -4.08 -7.67
C ILE A 3 -37.14 -2.93 -7.39
N LEU A 4 -36.63 -1.74 -7.11
CA LEU A 4 -37.42 -0.52 -7.04
C LEU A 4 -37.34 0.21 -8.39
N ARG A 5 -38.41 0.16 -9.19
CA ARG A 5 -38.50 0.87 -10.47
C ARG A 5 -39.11 2.24 -10.26
N VAL A 6 -38.45 3.27 -10.77
CA VAL A 6 -38.80 4.68 -10.62
C VAL A 6 -38.98 5.29 -12.01
N ASP A 7 -40.23 5.46 -12.42
CA ASP A 7 -40.60 6.08 -13.68
C ASP A 7 -40.77 7.58 -13.45
N MET A 8 -39.78 8.36 -13.92
CA MET A 8 -39.75 9.81 -13.79
C MET A 8 -40.70 10.51 -14.76
N GLY A 9 -41.13 9.84 -15.83
CA GLY A 9 -42.15 10.36 -16.75
C GLY A 9 -43.56 10.28 -16.16
N LYS A 10 -43.82 9.25 -15.32
CA LYS A 10 -45.09 9.06 -14.62
C LYS A 10 -45.07 9.52 -13.15
N GLU A 11 -43.92 9.94 -12.65
CA GLU A 11 -43.64 10.24 -11.23
C GLU A 11 -44.11 9.11 -10.28
N LYS A 12 -43.77 7.85 -10.62
CA LYS A 12 -44.17 6.67 -9.83
C LYS A 12 -42.98 5.81 -9.42
N ALA A 13 -43.04 5.30 -8.20
CA ALA A 13 -42.11 4.29 -7.69
C ALA A 13 -42.87 2.99 -7.42
N LEU A 14 -42.37 1.86 -7.96
CA LEU A 14 -43.02 0.55 -7.89
C LEU A 14 -42.00 -0.53 -7.55
N PHE A 15 -42.42 -1.50 -6.74
CA PHE A 15 -41.60 -2.67 -6.44
C PHE A 15 -41.90 -3.82 -7.40
N GLU A 16 -40.85 -4.38 -7.97
CA GLU A 16 -40.87 -5.58 -8.80
C GLU A 16 -40.08 -6.70 -8.11
N ASP A 17 -40.46 -7.96 -8.35
CA ASP A 17 -39.65 -9.08 -7.91
C ASP A 17 -38.33 -9.13 -8.67
N LEU A 18 -37.22 -9.34 -7.94
CA LEU A 18 -35.93 -9.60 -8.57
C LEU A 18 -36.03 -10.94 -9.34
N PRO A 19 -35.74 -10.98 -10.65
CA PRO A 19 -35.70 -12.23 -11.40
C PRO A 19 -34.78 -13.25 -10.74
N LYS A 20 -35.20 -14.52 -10.75
CA LYS A 20 -34.50 -15.60 -10.04
C LYS A 20 -33.07 -15.78 -10.55
N GLU A 21 -32.86 -15.60 -11.86
CA GLU A 21 -31.55 -15.65 -12.50
C GLU A 21 -30.59 -14.54 -12.04
N TRP A 22 -31.08 -13.49 -11.36
CA TRP A 22 -30.27 -12.38 -10.85
C TRP A 22 -30.05 -12.45 -9.33
N GLU A 23 -30.54 -13.49 -8.65
CA GLU A 23 -30.53 -13.58 -7.19
C GLU A 23 -29.13 -13.47 -6.57
N LEU A 24 -28.13 -14.04 -7.27
CA LEU A 24 -26.74 -14.15 -6.81
C LEU A 24 -25.81 -13.05 -7.34
N ILE A 25 -26.35 -12.11 -8.12
CA ILE A 25 -25.58 -11.01 -8.69
C ILE A 25 -26.15 -9.66 -8.23
N GLY A 26 -25.26 -8.71 -8.04
CA GLY A 26 -25.57 -7.33 -7.69
C GLY A 26 -24.59 -6.41 -8.39
N GLY A 27 -24.46 -5.19 -7.85
CA GLY A 27 -23.45 -4.22 -8.29
C GLY A 27 -23.27 -4.15 -9.80
N ARG A 28 -22.01 -4.25 -10.25
CA ARG A 28 -21.59 -4.19 -11.66
C ARG A 28 -22.25 -5.25 -12.56
N GLY A 29 -22.26 -6.52 -12.13
CA GLY A 29 -22.86 -7.62 -12.90
C GLY A 29 -24.37 -7.45 -13.13
N LEU A 30 -25.10 -7.01 -12.11
CA LEU A 30 -26.54 -6.74 -12.26
C LEU A 30 -26.79 -5.53 -13.17
N ILE A 31 -25.99 -4.47 -13.06
CA ILE A 31 -26.03 -3.34 -13.99
C ILE A 31 -25.86 -3.84 -15.43
N ALA A 32 -24.83 -4.64 -15.71
CA ALA A 32 -24.58 -5.15 -17.07
C ALA A 32 -25.75 -5.98 -17.61
N LYS A 33 -26.39 -6.82 -16.78
CA LYS A 33 -27.59 -7.58 -17.16
C LYS A 33 -28.77 -6.69 -17.50
N ILE A 34 -29.05 -5.68 -16.67
CA ILE A 34 -30.16 -4.75 -16.88
C ILE A 34 -29.91 -3.91 -18.14
N MET A 35 -28.69 -3.40 -18.33
CA MET A 35 -28.31 -2.62 -19.52
C MET A 35 -28.57 -3.41 -20.80
N ASN A 36 -28.10 -4.66 -20.90
CA ASN A 36 -28.34 -5.51 -22.08
C ASN A 36 -29.82 -5.84 -22.33
N LYS A 37 -30.62 -5.93 -21.26
CA LYS A 37 -32.03 -6.33 -21.35
C LYS A 37 -32.95 -5.15 -21.65
N GLU A 38 -32.63 -3.96 -21.13
CA GLU A 38 -33.59 -2.87 -21.01
C GLU A 38 -33.13 -1.54 -21.62
N VAL A 39 -31.86 -1.39 -22.01
CA VAL A 39 -31.33 -0.13 -22.56
C VAL A 39 -30.85 -0.37 -24.00
N PRO A 40 -31.40 0.35 -24.99
CA PRO A 40 -30.84 0.33 -26.34
C PRO A 40 -29.38 0.83 -26.31
N PRO A 41 -28.42 0.10 -26.89
CA PRO A 41 -27.01 0.48 -26.79
C PRO A 41 -26.69 1.77 -27.59
N ASP A 42 -27.54 2.13 -28.54
CA ASP A 42 -27.51 3.37 -29.32
C ASP A 42 -28.34 4.51 -28.71
N ALA A 43 -29.01 4.31 -27.56
CA ALA A 43 -29.78 5.36 -26.88
C ALA A 43 -28.94 6.60 -26.56
N ASP A 44 -29.55 7.79 -26.59
CA ASP A 44 -28.91 9.01 -26.06
C ASP A 44 -28.58 8.81 -24.57
N PRO A 45 -27.31 8.95 -24.13
CA PRO A 45 -26.93 8.81 -22.73
C PRO A 45 -27.69 9.74 -21.76
N LEU A 46 -28.18 10.89 -22.21
CA LEU A 46 -28.98 11.81 -21.39
C LEU A 46 -30.48 11.76 -21.72
N GLY A 47 -30.87 10.93 -22.67
CA GLY A 47 -32.25 10.72 -23.12
C GLY A 47 -33.08 9.85 -22.17
N PRO A 48 -34.40 9.78 -22.40
CA PRO A 48 -35.33 9.04 -21.54
C PRO A 48 -35.20 7.50 -21.64
N GLU A 49 -34.61 6.98 -22.72
CA GLU A 49 -34.40 5.54 -22.94
C GLU A 49 -33.22 4.98 -22.13
N ASN A 50 -32.24 5.82 -21.80
CA ASN A 50 -31.17 5.43 -20.90
C ASN A 50 -31.70 5.32 -19.45
N LYS A 51 -31.11 4.41 -18.68
CA LYS A 51 -31.50 4.15 -17.29
C LYS A 51 -30.35 4.48 -16.35
N LEU A 52 -30.67 5.03 -15.18
CA LEU A 52 -29.74 5.07 -14.05
C LEU A 52 -30.05 3.88 -13.16
N ILE A 53 -29.05 3.03 -12.93
CA ILE A 53 -29.17 1.82 -12.13
C ILE A 53 -28.27 1.95 -10.91
N ILE A 54 -28.83 1.84 -9.72
CA ILE A 54 -28.09 1.79 -8.45
C ILE A 54 -28.26 0.38 -7.89
N ALA A 55 -27.18 -0.36 -7.71
CA ALA A 55 -27.22 -1.78 -7.37
C ALA A 55 -26.31 -2.10 -6.18
N ALA A 56 -26.90 -2.73 -5.15
CA ALA A 56 -26.16 -3.23 -3.99
C ALA A 56 -25.65 -4.65 -4.26
N GLY A 57 -24.47 -4.99 -3.75
CA GLY A 57 -23.95 -6.35 -3.82
C GLY A 57 -24.85 -7.37 -3.08
N PRO A 58 -24.85 -8.65 -3.49
CA PRO A 58 -25.62 -9.74 -2.88
C PRO A 58 -25.27 -10.06 -1.43
N LEU A 59 -24.26 -9.42 -0.86
CA LEU A 59 -23.84 -9.61 0.52
C LEU A 59 -23.88 -8.30 1.34
N ALA A 60 -24.39 -7.20 0.76
CA ALA A 60 -24.27 -5.85 1.31
C ALA A 60 -24.85 -5.67 2.72
N GLY A 61 -26.05 -6.19 2.99
CA GLY A 61 -26.76 -6.06 4.26
C GLY A 61 -26.23 -6.95 5.38
N THR A 62 -25.23 -7.78 5.07
CA THR A 62 -24.54 -8.60 6.08
C THR A 62 -23.57 -7.73 6.89
N LEU A 63 -23.21 -8.17 8.11
CA LEU A 63 -22.13 -7.54 8.88
C LEU A 63 -20.75 -8.09 8.50
N ALA A 64 -20.65 -8.77 7.36
CA ALA A 64 -19.40 -9.33 6.89
C ALA A 64 -18.44 -8.21 6.47
N PRO A 65 -17.14 -8.40 6.72
CA PRO A 65 -16.18 -7.33 6.55
C PRO A 65 -16.00 -7.02 5.06
N GLN A 66 -15.98 -5.72 4.73
CA GLN A 66 -15.80 -5.17 3.39
C GLN A 66 -16.86 -5.49 2.31
N LEU A 67 -17.97 -6.13 2.68
CA LEU A 67 -19.09 -6.42 1.78
C LEU A 67 -20.16 -5.34 1.89
N GLY A 68 -19.83 -4.14 1.43
CA GLY A 68 -20.66 -2.95 1.63
C GLY A 68 -20.64 -1.95 0.49
N ARG A 69 -20.02 -2.31 -0.63
CA ARG A 69 -19.92 -1.44 -1.81
C ARG A 69 -21.24 -1.36 -2.57
N ILE A 70 -21.48 -0.22 -3.20
CA ILE A 70 -22.63 0.05 -4.06
C ILE A 70 -22.14 0.51 -5.42
N SER A 71 -22.78 0.02 -6.48
CA SER A 71 -22.48 0.39 -7.86
C SER A 71 -23.56 1.28 -8.42
N VAL A 72 -23.16 2.27 -9.21
CA VAL A 72 -24.05 3.05 -10.08
C VAL A 72 -23.67 2.74 -11.52
N GLY A 73 -24.64 2.61 -12.41
CA GLY A 73 -24.35 2.43 -13.83
C GLY A 73 -25.45 2.86 -14.78
N ALA A 74 -25.04 3.10 -16.02
CA ALA A 74 -25.86 3.59 -17.13
C ALA A 74 -25.06 3.49 -18.45
N LYS A 75 -25.66 3.89 -19.58
CA LYS A 75 -24.88 4.35 -20.74
C LYS A 75 -24.25 5.69 -20.39
N SER A 76 -22.93 5.79 -20.44
CA SER A 76 -22.17 6.94 -19.97
C SER A 76 -22.19 8.08 -21.00
N PRO A 77 -22.49 9.34 -20.59
CA PRO A 77 -22.42 10.50 -21.48
C PRO A 77 -20.98 10.94 -21.79
N LEU A 78 -20.00 10.44 -21.03
CA LEU A 78 -18.57 10.75 -21.20
C LEU A 78 -17.89 9.83 -22.21
N THR A 79 -18.13 8.51 -22.06
CA THR A 79 -17.47 7.45 -22.82
C THR A 79 -18.36 6.87 -23.92
N LEU A 80 -19.68 7.10 -23.87
CA LEU A 80 -20.68 6.62 -24.83
C LEU A 80 -20.87 5.08 -24.87
N GLY A 81 -20.35 4.39 -23.85
CA GLY A 81 -20.53 2.95 -23.63
C GLY A 81 -21.17 2.65 -22.28
N ILE A 82 -21.15 1.39 -21.87
CA ILE A 82 -21.53 1.01 -20.51
C ILE A 82 -20.53 1.59 -19.50
N LYS A 83 -21.04 2.05 -18.35
CA LYS A 83 -20.21 2.48 -17.22
C LYS A 83 -20.79 1.93 -15.93
N GLU A 84 -19.90 1.40 -15.10
CA GLU A 84 -20.11 1.29 -13.67
C GLU A 84 -19.16 2.26 -12.94
N SER A 85 -19.63 2.81 -11.82
CA SER A 85 -18.78 3.47 -10.85
C SER A 85 -19.23 3.12 -9.42
N ASN A 86 -18.24 2.84 -8.56
CA ASN A 86 -18.45 2.24 -7.25
C ASN A 86 -18.27 3.25 -6.11
N ALA A 87 -19.05 3.12 -5.04
CA ALA A 87 -18.93 3.93 -3.83
C ALA A 87 -19.00 3.10 -2.55
N GLY A 88 -18.53 3.68 -1.45
CA GLY A 88 -18.70 3.16 -0.09
C GLY A 88 -19.93 3.76 0.62
N GLY A 89 -19.86 3.89 1.94
CA GLY A 89 -20.95 4.40 2.76
C GLY A 89 -21.97 3.32 3.19
N PRO A 90 -23.08 3.71 3.84
CA PRO A 90 -24.06 2.78 4.39
C PRO A 90 -25.24 2.44 3.44
N ALA A 91 -25.26 3.00 2.22
CA ALA A 91 -26.41 2.88 1.31
C ALA A 91 -26.70 1.43 0.89
N ALA A 92 -25.65 0.65 0.55
CA ALA A 92 -25.80 -0.74 0.11
C ALA A 92 -26.44 -1.61 1.21
N GLN A 93 -25.96 -1.47 2.45
CA GLN A 93 -26.43 -2.22 3.62
C GLN A 93 -27.91 -1.92 3.88
N LYS A 94 -28.31 -0.65 3.76
CA LYS A 94 -29.67 -0.21 4.03
C LYS A 94 -30.65 -0.71 2.98
N LEU A 95 -30.29 -0.62 1.70
CA LEU A 95 -31.12 -1.18 0.62
C LEU A 95 -31.35 -2.67 0.81
N ASP A 96 -30.30 -3.41 1.13
CA ASP A 96 -30.40 -4.86 1.28
C ASP A 96 -31.23 -5.27 2.52
N LYS A 97 -31.13 -4.53 3.64
CA LYS A 97 -32.03 -4.70 4.80
C LYS A 97 -33.50 -4.40 4.49
N LEU A 98 -33.75 -3.45 3.59
CA LEU A 98 -35.08 -3.14 3.08
C LEU A 98 -35.55 -4.19 2.04
N GLY A 99 -34.73 -5.19 1.71
CA GLY A 99 -35.05 -6.23 0.74
C GLY A 99 -34.94 -5.76 -0.72
N ILE A 100 -34.22 -4.66 -0.97
CA ILE A 100 -34.06 -4.04 -2.29
C ILE A 100 -32.65 -4.33 -2.81
N ARG A 101 -32.57 -4.96 -3.99
CA ARG A 101 -31.30 -5.27 -4.66
C ARG A 101 -30.83 -4.09 -5.51
N SER A 102 -31.77 -3.43 -6.19
CA SER A 102 -31.47 -2.35 -7.12
C SER A 102 -32.60 -1.33 -7.21
N ILE A 103 -32.22 -0.09 -7.48
CA ILE A 103 -33.10 1.00 -7.91
C ILE A 103 -32.84 1.23 -9.40
N ILE A 104 -33.89 1.22 -10.21
CA ILE A 104 -33.83 1.52 -11.64
C ILE A 104 -34.64 2.79 -11.90
N VAL A 105 -33.99 3.84 -12.37
CA VAL A 105 -34.63 5.12 -12.69
C VAL A 105 -34.70 5.26 -14.21
N GLU A 106 -35.91 5.46 -14.73
CA GLU A 106 -36.21 5.52 -16.16
C GLU A 106 -37.11 6.72 -16.51
N GLY A 107 -37.20 7.06 -17.80
CA GLY A 107 -37.98 8.20 -18.27
C GLY A 107 -37.33 9.54 -17.91
N ALA A 108 -38.07 10.64 -18.04
CA ALA A 108 -37.62 11.97 -17.61
C ALA A 108 -38.85 12.83 -17.27
N PRO A 109 -38.74 13.79 -16.33
CA PRO A 109 -39.87 14.63 -15.96
C PRO A 109 -40.21 15.62 -17.09
N ALA A 110 -41.50 15.80 -17.37
CA ALA A 110 -41.98 16.59 -18.51
C ALA A 110 -41.54 18.07 -18.50
N ASN A 111 -41.25 18.65 -17.31
CA ASN A 111 -40.96 20.07 -17.14
C ASN A 111 -39.62 20.36 -16.43
N GLY A 112 -38.68 19.40 -16.40
CA GLY A 112 -37.40 19.60 -15.70
C GLY A 112 -37.52 19.79 -14.17
N ARG A 113 -38.65 19.32 -13.62
CA ARG A 113 -38.92 19.29 -12.18
C ARG A 113 -37.87 18.44 -11.46
N LEU A 114 -37.43 18.89 -10.30
CA LEU A 114 -36.57 18.09 -9.43
C LEU A 114 -37.41 17.28 -8.45
N CYS A 115 -37.02 16.03 -8.23
CA CYS A 115 -37.60 15.15 -7.23
C CYS A 115 -36.52 14.53 -6.33
N CYS A 116 -36.87 14.23 -5.09
CA CYS A 116 -36.12 13.32 -4.23
C CYS A 116 -36.89 11.99 -4.12
N LEU A 117 -36.19 10.87 -4.11
CA LEU A 117 -36.77 9.56 -3.84
C LEU A 117 -36.58 9.23 -2.36
N ARG A 118 -37.68 9.07 -1.62
CA ARG A 118 -37.65 8.60 -0.23
C ARG A 118 -37.95 7.11 -0.21
N ILE A 119 -37.12 6.35 0.49
CA ILE A 119 -37.26 4.91 0.66
C ILE A 119 -37.24 4.59 2.14
N SER A 120 -38.29 3.92 2.61
CA SER A 120 -38.38 3.35 3.95
C SER A 120 -38.84 1.89 3.87
N LYS A 121 -39.02 1.25 5.03
CA LYS A 121 -39.65 -0.08 5.11
C LYS A 121 -41.09 -0.08 4.59
N ASP A 122 -41.80 1.02 4.79
CA ASP A 122 -43.26 1.06 4.59
C ASP A 122 -43.63 1.65 3.22
N GLU A 123 -42.77 2.48 2.63
CA GLU A 123 -43.05 3.16 1.36
C GLU A 123 -41.80 3.53 0.56
N ALA A 124 -42.00 3.69 -0.75
CA ALA A 124 -41.08 4.40 -1.64
C ALA A 124 -41.85 5.46 -2.42
N ALA A 125 -41.43 6.72 -2.34
CA ALA A 125 -42.17 7.84 -2.92
C ALA A 125 -41.25 8.91 -3.51
N LEU A 126 -41.66 9.47 -4.65
CA LEU A 126 -41.05 10.67 -5.21
C LEU A 126 -41.68 11.90 -4.55
N VAL A 127 -40.84 12.76 -3.98
CA VAL A 127 -41.25 14.03 -3.38
C VAL A 127 -40.67 15.20 -4.19
N PRO A 128 -41.39 16.33 -4.33
CA PRO A 128 -40.86 17.49 -5.02
C PRO A 128 -39.59 18.01 -4.35
N ALA A 129 -38.63 18.48 -5.14
CA ALA A 129 -37.29 18.88 -4.69
C ALA A 129 -36.79 20.17 -5.37
N ASP A 130 -37.69 20.95 -5.99
CA ASP A 130 -37.33 22.20 -6.66
C ASP A 130 -36.74 23.26 -5.71
N GLU A 131 -37.03 23.18 -4.40
CA GLU A 131 -36.42 24.04 -3.38
C GLU A 131 -34.90 23.82 -3.23
N TYR A 132 -34.39 22.64 -3.63
CA TYR A 132 -32.98 22.30 -3.56
C TYR A 132 -32.20 22.58 -4.85
N ARG A 133 -32.85 23.21 -5.84
CA ARG A 133 -32.25 23.52 -7.14
C ARG A 133 -31.00 24.39 -6.96
N GLY A 134 -29.92 24.04 -7.65
CA GLY A 134 -28.65 24.74 -7.58
C GLY A 134 -27.87 24.53 -6.28
N MET A 135 -28.36 23.71 -5.34
CA MET A 135 -27.58 23.38 -4.15
C MET A 135 -26.45 22.42 -4.47
N LYS A 136 -25.27 22.73 -3.95
CA LYS A 136 -24.11 21.83 -3.89
C LYS A 136 -24.35 20.67 -2.91
N ASN A 137 -23.54 19.62 -2.97
CA ASN A 137 -23.76 18.39 -2.21
C ASN A 137 -23.79 18.60 -0.69
N TYR A 138 -22.84 19.33 -0.11
CA TYR A 138 -22.80 19.53 1.34
C TYR A 138 -23.99 20.35 1.86
N PRO A 139 -24.33 21.52 1.28
CA PRO A 139 -25.55 22.25 1.63
C PRO A 139 -26.83 21.43 1.47
N LEU A 140 -26.96 20.71 0.35
CA LEU A 140 -28.13 19.84 0.08
C LEU A 140 -28.31 18.79 1.18
N VAL A 141 -27.25 18.03 1.47
CA VAL A 141 -27.31 16.95 2.45
C VAL A 141 -27.61 17.50 3.85
N ASN A 142 -27.03 18.64 4.22
CA ASN A 142 -27.34 19.32 5.48
C ASN A 142 -28.83 19.73 5.57
N GLU A 143 -29.41 20.22 4.48
CA GLU A 143 -30.83 20.59 4.45
C GLU A 143 -31.73 19.36 4.56
N LEU A 144 -31.43 18.29 3.81
CA LEU A 144 -32.18 17.04 3.86
C LEU A 144 -32.19 16.43 5.27
N TYR A 145 -31.08 16.51 6.00
CA TYR A 145 -31.00 16.02 7.37
C TYR A 145 -31.81 16.81 8.41
N LYS A 146 -32.34 17.99 8.06
CA LYS A 146 -33.30 18.69 8.92
C LYS A 146 -34.69 18.03 8.88
N THR A 147 -35.00 17.30 7.81
CA THR A 147 -36.33 16.70 7.58
C THR A 147 -36.31 15.18 7.61
N CYS A 148 -35.15 14.54 7.45
CA CYS A 148 -34.99 13.09 7.51
C CYS A 148 -34.18 12.63 8.73
N ASN A 149 -34.21 11.31 8.97
CA ASN A 149 -33.45 10.70 10.06
C ASN A 149 -31.94 10.87 9.82
N ARG A 150 -31.18 11.35 10.83
CA ARG A 150 -29.73 11.53 10.70
C ARG A 150 -28.96 10.24 10.41
N LYS A 151 -29.57 9.08 10.69
CA LYS A 151 -29.01 7.76 10.34
C LYS A 151 -29.33 7.32 8.91
N SER A 152 -30.14 8.04 8.15
CA SER A 152 -30.42 7.74 6.74
C SER A 152 -29.16 7.86 5.90
N ALA A 153 -29.04 7.00 4.89
CA ALA A 153 -28.06 7.20 3.82
C ALA A 153 -28.68 8.13 2.77
N ILE A 154 -27.88 9.06 2.25
CA ILE A 154 -28.28 9.95 1.16
C ILE A 154 -27.36 9.70 -0.03
N ILE A 155 -27.97 9.52 -1.20
CA ILE A 155 -27.32 9.52 -2.50
C ILE A 155 -27.73 10.82 -3.19
N SER A 156 -26.80 11.64 -3.67
CA SER A 156 -27.11 12.96 -4.22
C SER A 156 -26.29 13.33 -5.44
N ILE A 157 -26.76 14.37 -6.12
CA ILE A 157 -25.99 15.11 -7.12
C ILE A 157 -25.84 16.57 -6.70
N GLY A 158 -24.68 17.15 -6.99
CA GLY A 158 -24.43 18.58 -6.88
C GLY A 158 -24.88 19.33 -8.15
N ILE A 159 -24.31 20.53 -8.34
CA ILE A 159 -24.57 21.37 -9.51
C ILE A 159 -24.14 20.67 -10.81
N GLY A 160 -23.04 19.90 -10.79
CA GLY A 160 -22.55 19.19 -11.97
C GLY A 160 -23.58 18.22 -12.54
N GLY A 161 -24.27 17.47 -11.68
CA GLY A 161 -25.34 16.57 -12.10
C GLY A 161 -26.56 17.33 -12.63
N GLU A 162 -27.00 18.40 -11.95
CA GLU A 162 -28.12 19.24 -12.41
C GLU A 162 -27.89 19.85 -13.80
N ARG A 163 -26.65 20.28 -14.07
CA ARG A 163 -26.23 20.82 -15.37
C ARG A 163 -25.91 19.75 -16.40
N LYS A 164 -25.96 18.48 -16.01
CA LYS A 164 -25.68 17.32 -16.86
C LYS A 164 -24.27 17.35 -17.46
N TYR A 165 -23.31 17.86 -16.70
CA TYR A 165 -21.89 17.84 -17.06
C TYR A 165 -21.40 16.41 -17.23
N LYS A 166 -20.71 16.11 -18.32
CA LYS A 166 -20.23 14.76 -18.62
C LYS A 166 -19.24 14.22 -17.58
N SER A 167 -18.62 15.06 -16.76
CA SER A 167 -17.78 14.64 -15.62
C SER A 167 -18.54 14.48 -14.29
N ALA A 168 -19.86 14.68 -14.26
CA ALA A 168 -20.62 14.71 -13.01
C ALA A 168 -20.62 13.37 -12.27
N SER A 169 -20.39 13.44 -10.95
CA SER A 169 -20.39 12.30 -10.03
C SER A 169 -21.75 12.09 -9.36
N VAL A 170 -21.96 10.88 -8.83
CA VAL A 170 -23.01 10.60 -7.84
C VAL A 170 -22.36 10.50 -6.47
N SER A 171 -22.78 11.36 -5.55
CA SER A 171 -22.26 11.40 -4.18
C SER A 171 -23.10 10.55 -3.23
N PHE A 172 -22.46 10.03 -2.19
CA PHE A 172 -23.00 9.17 -1.16
C PHE A 172 -22.50 9.66 0.19
N THR A 173 -23.40 9.68 1.16
CA THR A 173 -23.01 9.92 2.55
C THR A 173 -22.14 8.78 3.07
N ASP A 174 -21.07 9.11 3.78
CA ASP A 174 -20.29 8.15 4.55
C ASP A 174 -21.00 7.71 5.83
N ILE A 175 -20.31 6.96 6.70
CA ILE A 175 -20.90 6.48 7.97
C ILE A 175 -21.14 7.59 9.01
N LEU A 176 -20.59 8.79 8.80
CA LEU A 176 -20.78 9.97 9.64
C LEU A 176 -21.84 10.92 9.06
N GLY A 177 -22.29 10.67 7.83
CA GLY A 177 -23.32 11.45 7.16
C GLY A 177 -22.78 12.55 6.25
N ASP A 178 -21.49 12.53 5.92
CA ASP A 178 -20.88 13.51 5.01
C ASP A 178 -20.92 13.00 3.56
N PRO A 179 -21.32 13.81 2.56
CA PRO A 179 -21.43 13.40 1.15
C PRO A 179 -20.07 13.36 0.44
N SER A 180 -19.12 12.61 1.00
CA SER A 180 -17.73 12.55 0.56
C SER A 180 -17.35 11.27 -0.19
N ARG A 181 -18.30 10.32 -0.35
CA ARG A 181 -18.09 9.09 -1.14
C ARG A 181 -18.67 9.30 -2.51
N ASN A 182 -17.93 8.98 -3.56
CA ASN A 182 -18.38 9.25 -4.92
C ASN A 182 -18.32 7.99 -5.77
N ALA A 183 -19.41 7.69 -6.46
CA ALA A 183 -19.34 7.00 -7.75
C ALA A 183 -18.94 8.07 -8.78
N GLY A 184 -17.63 8.33 -8.84
CA GLY A 184 -17.08 9.53 -9.44
C GLY A 184 -17.14 9.55 -10.96
N ARG A 185 -16.88 8.42 -11.61
CA ARG A 185 -16.37 8.41 -12.98
C ARG A 185 -17.44 8.12 -14.02
N GLY A 186 -17.27 8.70 -15.21
CA GLY A 186 -18.08 8.40 -16.40
C GLY A 186 -19.43 9.12 -16.48
N GLY A 187 -19.63 10.17 -15.69
CA GLY A 187 -20.77 11.09 -15.90
C GLY A 187 -22.12 10.56 -15.42
N LEU A 188 -22.13 9.60 -14.48
CA LEU A 188 -23.37 9.01 -13.97
C LEU A 188 -24.22 10.03 -13.18
N GLY A 189 -23.59 11.07 -12.62
CA GLY A 189 -24.29 12.21 -12.01
C GLY A 189 -25.12 13.00 -13.02
N ALA A 190 -24.66 13.12 -14.27
CA ALA A 190 -25.41 13.77 -15.33
C ALA A 190 -26.59 12.92 -15.80
N VAL A 191 -26.43 11.59 -15.80
CA VAL A 191 -27.55 10.69 -16.05
C VAL A 191 -28.59 10.87 -14.93
N MET A 192 -28.19 10.86 -13.66
CA MET A 192 -29.11 11.10 -12.53
C MET A 192 -29.83 12.46 -12.64
N GLY A 193 -29.12 13.54 -12.99
CA GLY A 193 -29.72 14.85 -13.20
C GLY A 193 -30.62 14.94 -14.44
N SER A 194 -30.31 14.21 -15.52
CA SER A 194 -31.17 14.12 -16.70
C SER A 194 -32.55 13.52 -16.39
N LYS A 195 -32.62 12.68 -15.35
CA LYS A 195 -33.83 12.06 -14.84
C LYS A 195 -34.58 12.96 -13.84
N GLY A 196 -34.05 14.15 -13.53
CA GLY A 196 -34.62 15.07 -12.54
C GLY A 196 -34.53 14.55 -11.09
N LEU A 197 -33.70 13.55 -10.82
CA LEU A 197 -33.54 12.98 -9.49
C LEU A 197 -32.43 13.70 -8.74
N LYS A 198 -32.78 14.54 -7.77
CA LYS A 198 -31.82 15.34 -6.99
C LYS A 198 -31.14 14.54 -5.88
N ALA A 199 -31.90 13.67 -5.20
CA ALA A 199 -31.37 12.80 -4.17
C ALA A 199 -32.22 11.53 -3.96
N VAL A 200 -31.62 10.51 -3.36
CA VAL A 200 -32.28 9.32 -2.81
C VAL A 200 -31.99 9.26 -1.31
N ILE A 201 -33.04 9.19 -0.49
CA ILE A 201 -32.95 9.14 0.98
C ILE A 201 -33.42 7.77 1.43
N ILE A 202 -32.53 7.02 2.10
CA ILE A 202 -32.74 5.61 2.45
C ILE A 202 -32.76 5.47 3.96
N ASP A 203 -33.92 5.12 4.52
CA ASP A 203 -34.12 4.85 5.94
C ASP A 203 -34.47 3.37 6.18
N ASP A 204 -33.56 2.62 6.82
CA ASP A 204 -33.77 1.22 7.21
C ASP A 204 -34.37 1.07 8.61
N SER A 205 -34.88 2.14 9.21
CA SER A 205 -35.50 2.10 10.53
C SER A 205 -36.67 1.09 10.56
N GLY A 206 -36.64 0.19 11.54
CA GLY A 206 -37.65 -0.86 11.70
C GLY A 206 -37.52 -2.03 10.71
N ALA A 207 -36.54 -2.03 9.81
CA ALA A 207 -36.20 -3.17 8.95
C ALA A 207 -35.57 -4.31 9.77
N LYS A 208 -35.78 -5.54 9.32
CA LYS A 208 -35.18 -6.73 9.96
C LYS A 208 -33.72 -6.87 9.53
N LYS A 209 -32.97 -7.70 10.26
CA LYS A 209 -31.68 -8.19 9.77
C LYS A 209 -31.92 -9.05 8.52
N VAL A 210 -30.95 -9.06 7.61
CA VAL A 210 -30.98 -9.96 6.45
C VAL A 210 -30.95 -11.42 6.90
N ASP A 211 -31.62 -12.28 6.14
CA ASP A 211 -31.66 -13.72 6.38
C ASP A 211 -30.30 -14.36 6.02
N ILE A 212 -29.89 -15.33 6.84
CA ILE A 212 -28.66 -16.11 6.67
C ILE A 212 -29.05 -17.59 6.78
N ALA A 213 -28.98 -18.32 5.65
CA ALA A 213 -29.37 -19.73 5.58
C ALA A 213 -28.51 -20.63 6.48
N GLU A 214 -27.19 -20.39 6.53
CA GLU A 214 -26.22 -21.17 7.33
C GLU A 214 -25.45 -20.27 8.32
N PRO A 215 -26.03 -19.94 9.49
CA PRO A 215 -25.44 -18.99 10.44
C PRO A 215 -24.10 -19.43 11.05
N THR A 216 -23.82 -20.74 11.10
CA THR A 216 -22.54 -21.26 11.61
C THR A 216 -21.43 -21.01 10.60
N LEU A 217 -21.64 -21.42 9.34
CA LEU A 217 -20.69 -21.16 8.24
C LEU A 217 -20.41 -19.66 8.11
N PHE A 218 -21.45 -18.81 8.17
CA PHE A 218 -21.29 -17.35 8.11
C PHE A 218 -20.33 -16.84 9.20
N ARG A 219 -20.55 -17.24 10.47
CA ARG A 219 -19.74 -16.77 11.61
C ARG A 219 -18.30 -17.24 11.51
N GLU A 220 -18.07 -18.49 11.12
CA GLU A 220 -16.73 -19.06 10.99
C GLU A 220 -15.94 -18.40 9.86
N THR A 221 -16.59 -18.22 8.70
CA THR A 221 -16.04 -17.53 7.53
C THR A 221 -15.67 -16.09 7.87
N VAL A 222 -16.59 -15.34 8.48
CA VAL A 222 -16.33 -13.96 8.93
C VAL A 222 -15.17 -13.90 9.93
N ARG A 223 -15.14 -14.79 10.93
CA ARG A 223 -14.05 -14.82 11.92
C ARG A 223 -12.70 -15.08 11.26
N SER A 224 -12.62 -16.07 10.37
CA SER A 224 -11.42 -16.42 9.62
C SER A 224 -10.95 -15.27 8.71
N TRP A 225 -11.88 -14.63 8.02
CA TRP A 225 -11.56 -13.53 7.12
C TRP A 225 -11.12 -12.26 7.87
N VAL A 226 -11.78 -11.92 8.98
CA VAL A 226 -11.34 -10.81 9.86
C VAL A 226 -9.92 -11.08 10.37
N TYR A 227 -9.61 -12.32 10.77
CA TYR A 227 -8.25 -12.68 11.17
C TYR A 227 -7.27 -12.46 10.01
N THR A 228 -7.59 -12.97 8.82
CA THR A 228 -6.76 -12.78 7.62
C THR A 228 -6.47 -11.31 7.35
N LEU A 229 -7.51 -10.46 7.31
CA LEU A 229 -7.36 -9.04 6.99
C LEU A 229 -6.56 -8.26 8.04
N ARG A 230 -6.66 -8.64 9.32
CA ARG A 230 -5.91 -7.99 10.41
C ARG A 230 -4.43 -8.34 10.43
N HIS A 231 -4.05 -9.48 9.85
CA HIS A 231 -2.67 -9.95 9.79
C HIS A 231 -2.07 -9.79 8.39
N ASP A 232 -2.82 -9.23 7.44
CA ASP A 232 -2.30 -8.90 6.12
C ASP A 232 -1.53 -7.58 6.14
N VAL A 233 -0.29 -7.62 5.65
CA VAL A 233 0.61 -6.46 5.60
C VAL A 233 0.01 -5.32 4.76
N GLY A 234 -0.58 -5.65 3.60
CA GLY A 234 -1.18 -4.66 2.71
C GLY A 234 -2.35 -3.91 3.36
N CYS A 235 -3.26 -4.66 3.97
CA CYS A 235 -4.37 -4.11 4.74
C CYS A 235 -3.89 -3.25 5.91
N GLY A 236 -2.88 -3.69 6.66
CA GLY A 236 -2.28 -2.91 7.75
C GLY A 236 -1.69 -1.58 7.29
N LEU A 237 -1.00 -1.56 6.15
CA LEU A 237 -0.48 -0.32 5.55
C LEU A 237 -1.62 0.61 5.10
N PHE A 238 -2.69 0.09 4.52
CA PHE A 238 -3.89 0.89 4.20
C PHE A 238 -4.58 1.45 5.45
N SER A 239 -4.64 0.68 6.54
CA SER A 239 -5.16 1.17 7.83
C SER A 239 -4.33 2.33 8.39
N LYS A 240 -3.02 2.29 8.15
CA LYS A 240 -2.07 3.26 8.67
C LYS A 240 -2.08 4.55 7.83
N TYR A 241 -1.91 4.43 6.52
CA TYR A 241 -1.62 5.56 5.62
C TYR A 241 -2.75 5.90 4.65
N GLY A 242 -3.82 5.10 4.61
CA GLY A 242 -4.84 5.20 3.57
C GLY A 242 -4.30 4.86 2.18
N THR A 243 -5.03 5.23 1.14
CA THR A 243 -4.51 5.13 -0.23
C THR A 243 -3.31 6.04 -0.53
N PRO A 244 -3.05 7.16 0.19
CA PRO A 244 -1.81 7.93 0.02
C PRO A 244 -0.50 7.15 0.22
N LEU A 245 -0.54 5.94 0.80
CA LEU A 245 0.54 4.94 0.71
C LEU A 245 1.13 4.82 -0.71
N ALA A 246 0.30 4.97 -1.75
CA ALA A 246 0.71 4.84 -3.14
C ALA A 246 1.56 6.01 -3.65
N VAL A 247 1.67 7.15 -2.96
CA VAL A 247 2.44 8.32 -3.42
C VAL A 247 3.92 7.99 -3.58
N ALA A 248 4.57 7.54 -2.50
CA ALA A 248 5.98 7.20 -2.53
C ALA A 248 6.25 6.07 -3.54
N ASN A 249 5.42 5.03 -3.54
CA ASN A 249 5.58 3.92 -4.47
C ASN A 249 5.47 4.39 -5.93
N SER A 250 4.44 5.15 -6.28
CA SER A 250 4.20 5.58 -7.67
C SER A 250 5.27 6.57 -8.15
N ALA A 251 5.65 7.54 -7.32
CA ALA A 251 6.71 8.49 -7.67
C ALA A 251 8.08 7.80 -7.84
N ASN A 252 8.42 6.83 -6.98
CA ASN A 252 9.71 6.13 -7.09
C ASN A 252 9.76 5.13 -8.23
N GLN A 253 8.61 4.56 -8.62
CA GLN A 253 8.49 3.77 -9.86
C GLN A 253 8.43 4.66 -11.12
N GLY A 254 8.32 5.98 -10.97
CA GLY A 254 8.22 6.91 -12.10
C GLY A 254 6.86 6.86 -12.80
N THR A 255 5.78 6.69 -12.06
CA THR A 255 4.42 6.47 -12.56
C THR A 255 3.42 7.53 -12.07
N MET A 256 3.80 8.38 -11.12
CA MET A 256 2.92 9.41 -10.57
C MET A 256 2.86 10.61 -11.51
N PRO A 257 1.69 11.00 -12.03
CA PRO A 257 1.58 12.13 -12.95
C PRO A 257 2.05 13.45 -12.32
N GLY A 258 2.97 14.12 -13.01
CA GLY A 258 3.40 15.48 -12.73
C GLY A 258 3.28 16.38 -13.94
N ASP A 259 2.83 17.62 -13.73
CA ASP A 259 2.76 18.69 -14.73
C ASP A 259 2.06 18.29 -16.04
N ASN A 260 0.79 17.88 -15.96
CA ASN A 260 0.01 17.33 -17.08
C ASN A 260 0.68 16.10 -17.74
N TYR A 261 1.04 15.11 -16.91
CA TYR A 261 1.70 13.87 -17.34
C TYR A 261 3.00 14.12 -18.12
N ARG A 262 3.85 15.06 -17.69
CA ARG A 262 5.18 15.30 -18.29
C ARG A 262 6.30 14.61 -17.52
N THR A 263 6.07 14.29 -16.26
CA THR A 263 6.99 13.51 -15.42
C THR A 263 6.21 12.44 -14.65
N GLY A 264 6.86 11.31 -14.41
CA GLY A 264 6.38 10.23 -13.54
C GLY A 264 6.89 10.34 -12.10
N ARG A 265 7.73 11.34 -11.83
CA ARG A 265 8.29 11.65 -10.51
C ARG A 265 8.25 13.17 -10.28
N PRO A 266 7.09 13.72 -9.88
CA PRO A 266 6.91 15.15 -9.68
C PRO A 266 7.80 15.69 -8.57
N GLU A 267 8.23 16.95 -8.68
CA GLU A 267 8.92 17.62 -7.58
C GLU A 267 7.96 17.82 -6.39
N GLY A 268 8.48 17.80 -5.17
CA GLY A 268 7.66 18.00 -3.97
C GLY A 268 6.77 16.81 -3.56
N PHE A 269 6.75 15.70 -4.30
CA PHE A 269 5.93 14.51 -3.95
C PHE A 269 6.16 13.99 -2.52
N ARG A 270 7.36 14.22 -1.97
CA ARG A 270 7.71 13.82 -0.59
C ARG A 270 6.85 14.50 0.46
N ASN A 271 6.37 15.72 0.21
CA ASN A 271 5.44 16.45 1.08
C ASN A 271 4.04 15.80 1.13
N LEU A 272 3.78 14.90 0.17
CA LEU A 272 2.51 14.23 -0.02
C LEU A 272 2.59 12.73 0.29
N ASN A 273 3.73 12.26 0.82
CA ASN A 273 3.89 10.86 1.21
C ASN A 273 2.92 10.48 2.35
N GLY A 274 2.57 9.20 2.42
CA GLY A 274 1.67 8.67 3.44
C GLY A 274 2.10 9.01 4.87
N GLU A 275 3.40 9.00 5.16
CA GLU A 275 3.97 9.35 6.46
C GLU A 275 3.72 10.81 6.84
N VAL A 276 4.00 11.75 5.93
CA VAL A 276 3.81 13.20 6.15
C VAL A 276 2.32 13.52 6.31
N LEU A 277 1.48 12.93 5.46
CA LEU A 277 0.04 13.11 5.55
C LEU A 277 -0.54 12.51 6.83
N GLN A 278 -0.02 11.37 7.28
CA GLN A 278 -0.42 10.75 8.53
C GLN A 278 0.00 11.58 9.74
N GLU A 279 1.20 12.14 9.74
CA GLU A 279 1.68 13.05 10.79
C GLU A 279 0.76 14.27 10.89
N ASN A 280 0.55 14.97 9.78
CA ASN A 280 -0.40 16.09 9.70
C ASN A 280 -1.80 15.70 10.16
N LEU A 281 -2.30 14.54 9.72
CA LEU A 281 -3.63 14.04 10.08
C LEU A 281 -3.76 13.95 11.61
N PHE A 282 -2.81 13.34 12.30
CA PHE A 282 -2.92 13.13 13.75
C PHE A 282 -2.63 14.40 14.55
N ASP A 283 -1.60 15.17 14.18
CA ASP A 283 -1.19 16.38 14.90
C ASP A 283 -2.29 17.44 14.91
N ARG A 284 -3.10 17.46 13.84
CA ARG A 284 -4.18 18.42 13.64
C ARG A 284 -5.56 17.87 14.06
N GLY A 285 -5.62 16.71 14.73
CA GLY A 285 -6.85 16.14 15.29
C GLY A 285 -7.75 15.40 14.29
N GLY A 286 -7.24 15.08 13.11
CA GLY A 286 -7.87 14.21 12.12
C GLY A 286 -7.88 12.74 12.53
N LYS A 287 -8.49 11.89 11.71
CA LYS A 287 -8.61 10.45 12.00
C LYS A 287 -8.77 9.58 10.77
N MET A 288 -8.34 8.32 10.93
CA MET A 288 -8.66 7.20 10.05
C MET A 288 -10.01 6.59 10.43
N HIS A 289 -10.85 6.23 9.45
CA HIS A 289 -12.15 5.61 9.73
C HIS A 289 -12.59 4.60 8.67
N ALA A 290 -13.58 3.79 9.04
CA ALA A 290 -14.24 2.84 8.15
C ALA A 290 -15.00 3.57 7.04
N CYS A 291 -14.81 3.12 5.79
CA CYS A 291 -15.53 3.64 4.62
C CYS A 291 -17.03 3.29 4.66
N MET A 292 -17.37 2.14 5.24
CA MET A 292 -18.73 1.60 5.33
C MET A 292 -18.88 0.72 6.56
N PRO A 293 -20.11 0.42 7.02
CA PRO A 293 -20.34 -0.49 8.13
C PRO A 293 -19.67 -1.86 7.91
N GLY A 294 -19.00 -2.37 8.93
CA GLY A 294 -18.31 -3.68 8.89
C GLY A 294 -16.89 -3.66 8.31
N CYS A 295 -16.44 -2.59 7.65
CA CYS A 295 -15.06 -2.50 7.17
C CYS A 295 -14.07 -2.53 8.34
N VAL A 296 -13.10 -3.45 8.32
CA VAL A 296 -12.06 -3.59 9.37
C VAL A 296 -10.73 -2.94 8.99
N VAL A 297 -10.58 -2.46 7.75
CA VAL A 297 -9.33 -1.85 7.26
C VAL A 297 -9.23 -0.36 7.63
N HIS A 298 -10.34 0.38 7.69
CA HIS A 298 -10.34 1.79 8.13
C HIS A 298 -9.39 2.72 7.34
N CYS A 299 -9.25 2.55 6.03
CA CYS A 299 -8.31 3.32 5.21
C CYS A 299 -8.72 4.77 4.90
N SER A 300 -9.90 5.23 5.32
CA SER A 300 -10.38 6.56 4.93
C SER A 300 -9.87 7.64 5.87
N MET A 301 -9.28 8.70 5.31
CA MET A 301 -8.80 9.86 6.05
C MET A 301 -9.85 10.97 6.14
N ILE A 302 -10.07 11.50 7.34
CA ILE A 302 -10.72 12.81 7.57
C ILE A 302 -9.59 13.80 7.84
N TYR A 303 -9.14 14.47 6.79
CA TYR A 303 -7.98 15.35 6.80
C TYR A 303 -8.40 16.76 7.25
N PRO A 304 -7.80 17.31 8.31
CA PRO A 304 -8.03 18.68 8.75
C PRO A 304 -7.03 19.67 8.14
N ASP A 305 -7.39 20.96 8.13
CA ASP A 305 -6.48 22.06 7.82
C ASP A 305 -5.48 22.31 8.97
N ALA A 306 -4.53 23.22 8.75
CA ALA A 306 -3.54 23.63 9.74
C ALA A 306 -4.15 24.12 11.07
N GLU A 307 -5.37 24.65 11.06
CA GLU A 307 -6.12 25.08 12.25
C GLU A 307 -6.94 23.95 12.92
N GLY A 308 -6.88 22.73 12.38
CA GLY A 308 -7.58 21.56 12.91
C GLY A 308 -9.05 21.45 12.49
N LYS A 309 -9.53 22.27 11.55
CA LYS A 309 -10.89 22.17 11.02
C LYS A 309 -10.97 21.10 9.94
N PRO A 310 -12.06 20.31 9.87
CA PRO A 310 -12.24 19.34 8.81
C PRO A 310 -12.15 19.99 7.43
N LEU A 311 -11.23 19.51 6.60
CA LEU A 311 -10.95 20.06 5.28
C LEU A 311 -11.47 19.16 4.17
N ALA A 312 -11.12 17.87 4.23
CA ALA A 312 -11.58 16.88 3.28
C ALA A 312 -11.78 15.52 3.97
N SER A 313 -12.87 14.83 3.61
CA SER A 313 -13.06 13.42 3.94
C SER A 313 -12.69 12.56 2.74
N ALA A 314 -12.34 11.30 2.97
CA ALA A 314 -11.83 10.39 1.95
C ALA A 314 -10.62 10.98 1.19
N TYR A 315 -9.65 11.54 1.90
CA TYR A 315 -8.44 12.09 1.27
C TYR A 315 -7.60 10.96 0.63
N GLU A 316 -7.63 10.89 -0.70
CA GLU A 316 -7.22 9.71 -1.49
C GLU A 316 -6.04 10.00 -2.44
N TYR A 317 -5.29 8.96 -2.79
CA TYR A 317 -4.18 9.03 -3.75
C TYR A 317 -4.55 9.71 -5.07
N GLU A 318 -5.69 9.36 -5.67
CA GLU A 318 -6.12 9.95 -6.95
C GLU A 318 -6.33 11.46 -6.84
N GLY A 319 -6.86 11.95 -5.71
CA GLY A 319 -6.96 13.37 -5.41
C GLY A 319 -5.59 14.05 -5.35
N ILE A 320 -4.65 13.41 -4.65
CA ILE A 320 -3.27 13.91 -4.53
C ILE A 320 -2.57 13.96 -5.89
N ALA A 321 -2.70 12.90 -6.69
CA ALA A 321 -2.07 12.83 -7.99
C ALA A 321 -2.69 13.84 -8.97
N MET A 322 -4.02 13.87 -9.07
CA MET A 322 -4.71 14.61 -10.14
C MET A 322 -4.95 16.08 -9.84
N LEU A 323 -5.26 16.44 -8.59
CA LEU A 323 -5.44 17.83 -8.16
C LEU A 323 -4.19 18.42 -7.51
N GLY A 324 -3.17 17.59 -7.26
CA GLY A 324 -1.89 18.01 -6.71
C GLY A 324 -0.79 17.97 -7.76
N THR A 325 -0.06 16.85 -7.82
CA THR A 325 1.19 16.77 -8.56
C THR A 325 1.01 16.97 -10.06
N ASN A 326 -0.08 16.48 -10.65
CA ASN A 326 -0.40 16.72 -12.05
C ASN A 326 -0.57 18.22 -12.39
N LEU A 327 -0.85 19.04 -11.39
CA LEU A 327 -1.00 20.48 -11.49
C LEU A 327 0.22 21.26 -10.95
N GLY A 328 1.32 20.57 -10.61
CA GLY A 328 2.50 21.20 -9.99
C GLY A 328 2.26 21.67 -8.56
N ILE A 329 1.23 21.15 -7.88
CA ILE A 329 0.84 21.53 -6.51
C ILE A 329 1.29 20.43 -5.54
N SER A 330 2.09 20.79 -4.54
CA SER A 330 2.61 19.86 -3.52
C SER A 330 2.18 20.18 -2.08
N ASP A 331 1.18 21.06 -1.92
CA ASP A 331 0.63 21.43 -0.61
C ASP A 331 -0.60 20.56 -0.30
N PRO A 332 -0.60 19.76 0.78
CA PRO A 332 -1.69 18.86 1.11
C PRO A 332 -2.99 19.57 1.50
N ASP A 333 -2.93 20.77 2.08
CA ASP A 333 -4.12 21.53 2.47
C ASP A 333 -4.79 22.10 1.22
N VAL A 334 -4.00 22.59 0.26
CA VAL A 334 -4.53 23.06 -1.03
C VAL A 334 -5.22 21.93 -1.78
N ILE A 335 -4.60 20.76 -1.86
CA ILE A 335 -5.20 19.58 -2.50
C ILE A 335 -6.50 19.20 -1.79
N GLY A 336 -6.53 19.27 -0.45
CA GLY A 336 -7.74 19.05 0.35
C GLY A 336 -8.88 20.00 -0.02
N ARG A 337 -8.57 21.29 -0.22
CA ARG A 337 -9.55 22.30 -0.67
C ARG A 337 -10.07 22.03 -2.08
N LEU A 338 -9.18 21.75 -3.03
CA LEU A 338 -9.56 21.42 -4.41
C LEU A 338 -10.45 20.18 -4.45
N LYS A 339 -10.10 19.15 -3.68
CA LYS A 339 -10.92 17.94 -3.52
C LYS A 339 -12.30 18.27 -2.98
N PHE A 340 -12.39 19.06 -1.91
CA PHE A 340 -13.66 19.46 -1.32
C PHE A 340 -14.55 20.19 -2.34
N ILE A 341 -13.97 21.08 -3.15
CA ILE A 341 -14.70 21.79 -4.21
C ILE A 341 -15.29 20.78 -5.22
N CYS A 342 -14.50 19.80 -5.68
CA CYS A 342 -14.99 18.76 -6.59
C CYS A 342 -16.14 17.93 -5.98
N ASP A 343 -15.99 17.51 -4.71
CA ASP A 343 -17.03 16.78 -3.98
C ASP A 343 -18.32 17.60 -3.84
N ASP A 344 -18.20 18.89 -3.51
CA ASP A 344 -19.35 19.77 -3.30
C ASP A 344 -20.07 20.10 -4.62
N LEU A 345 -19.31 20.37 -5.70
CA LEU A 345 -19.87 20.55 -7.04
C LEU A 345 -20.49 19.27 -7.60
N GLY A 346 -19.99 18.10 -7.18
CA GLY A 346 -20.39 16.80 -7.71
C GLY A 346 -19.78 16.52 -9.08
N ILE A 347 -18.46 16.68 -9.19
CA ILE A 347 -17.67 16.40 -10.41
C ILE A 347 -16.51 15.44 -10.11
N ASP A 348 -16.15 14.62 -11.10
CA ASP A 348 -15.01 13.71 -11.02
C ASP A 348 -13.70 14.49 -10.86
N LEU A 349 -13.01 14.29 -9.73
CA LEU A 349 -11.75 14.96 -9.42
C LEU A 349 -10.60 14.55 -10.37
N ILE A 350 -10.66 13.35 -10.95
CA ILE A 350 -9.65 12.89 -11.91
C ILE A 350 -9.81 13.68 -13.20
N GLU A 351 -11.05 13.80 -13.65
CA GLU A 351 -11.39 14.55 -14.84
C GLU A 351 -11.09 16.04 -14.66
N ALA A 352 -11.45 16.62 -13.51
CA ALA A 352 -11.15 18.01 -13.18
C ALA A 352 -9.64 18.28 -13.19
N GLY A 353 -8.84 17.44 -12.52
CA GLY A 353 -7.38 17.56 -12.52
C GLY A 353 -6.76 17.45 -13.92
N SER A 354 -7.32 16.60 -14.77
CA SER A 354 -6.88 16.47 -16.16
C SER A 354 -7.26 17.69 -17.01
N CYS A 355 -8.47 18.22 -16.84
CA CYS A 355 -8.93 19.45 -17.50
C CYS A 355 -8.05 20.66 -17.14
N LEU A 356 -7.73 20.80 -15.85
CA LEU A 356 -6.86 21.87 -15.34
C LEU A 356 -5.44 21.75 -15.91
N GLY A 357 -4.90 20.54 -16.02
CA GLY A 357 -3.60 20.30 -16.67
C GLY A 357 -3.59 20.73 -18.15
N VAL A 358 -4.64 20.40 -18.90
CA VAL A 358 -4.81 20.86 -20.30
C VAL A 358 -5.00 22.38 -20.38
N ALA A 359 -5.73 22.98 -19.43
CA ALA A 359 -5.89 24.42 -19.35
C ALA A 359 -4.55 25.13 -19.06
N ALA A 360 -3.66 24.50 -18.28
CA ALA A 360 -2.32 25.01 -18.04
C ALA A 360 -1.45 24.98 -19.31
N ASP A 361 -1.48 23.88 -20.07
CA ASP A 361 -0.78 23.77 -21.36
C ASP A 361 -1.26 24.82 -22.38
N ALA A 362 -2.53 25.25 -22.31
CA ALA A 362 -3.11 26.30 -23.15
C ALA A 362 -2.92 27.73 -22.60
N GLY A 363 -2.27 27.90 -21.44
CA GLY A 363 -2.06 29.21 -20.80
C GLY A 363 -3.31 29.82 -20.15
N ARG A 364 -4.40 29.06 -19.97
CA ARG A 364 -5.59 29.47 -19.20
C ARG A 364 -5.44 29.29 -17.70
N MET A 365 -4.50 28.44 -17.29
CA MET A 365 -4.04 28.25 -15.92
C MET A 365 -2.51 28.38 -15.92
N LYS A 366 -1.91 28.73 -14.78
CA LYS A 366 -0.47 28.62 -14.61
C LYS A 366 -0.16 27.37 -13.79
N MET A 367 0.77 26.53 -14.24
CA MET A 367 1.17 25.33 -13.50
C MET A 367 1.69 25.72 -12.10
N GLY A 368 1.25 25.00 -11.06
CA GLY A 368 1.54 25.28 -9.66
C GLY A 368 0.78 26.47 -9.05
N ASP A 369 -0.06 27.18 -9.81
CA ASP A 369 -0.78 28.36 -9.34
C ASP A 369 -2.18 27.99 -8.82
N VAL A 370 -2.31 28.00 -7.50
CA VAL A 370 -3.50 27.60 -6.76
C VAL A 370 -4.71 28.47 -7.07
N ASP A 371 -4.53 29.79 -7.13
CA ASP A 371 -5.62 30.74 -7.35
C ASP A 371 -6.20 30.55 -8.75
N SER A 372 -5.34 30.29 -9.76
CA SER A 372 -5.79 30.00 -11.10
C SER A 372 -6.56 28.67 -11.21
N ALA A 373 -6.12 27.62 -10.50
CA ALA A 373 -6.84 26.35 -10.42
C ALA A 373 -8.22 26.51 -9.78
N MET A 374 -8.29 27.21 -8.64
CA MET A 374 -9.55 27.48 -7.94
C MET A 374 -10.48 28.34 -8.79
N GLY A 375 -9.96 29.38 -9.46
CA GLY A 375 -10.73 30.25 -10.35
C GLY A 375 -11.42 29.48 -11.47
N LEU A 376 -10.74 28.51 -12.09
CA LEU A 376 -11.33 27.66 -13.12
C LEU A 376 -12.41 26.70 -12.57
N LEU A 377 -12.26 26.18 -11.35
CA LEU A 377 -13.33 25.42 -10.71
C LEU A 377 -14.54 26.31 -10.35
N MET A 378 -14.30 27.58 -10.01
CA MET A 378 -15.37 28.56 -9.82
C MET A 378 -16.08 28.89 -11.15
N GLU A 379 -15.38 28.89 -12.29
CA GLU A 379 -16.04 29.00 -13.60
C GLU A 379 -17.01 27.82 -13.85
N VAL A 380 -16.63 26.60 -13.45
CA VAL A 380 -17.54 25.43 -13.48
C VAL A 380 -18.75 25.66 -12.57
N GLU A 381 -18.56 26.20 -11.37
CA GLU A 381 -19.68 26.56 -10.48
C GLU A 381 -20.59 27.63 -11.09
N GLN A 382 -20.02 28.66 -11.72
CA GLN A 382 -20.76 29.78 -12.31
C GLN A 382 -21.46 29.41 -13.61
N GLY A 383 -20.97 28.40 -14.34
CA GLY A 383 -21.51 27.99 -15.64
C GLY A 383 -21.14 28.99 -16.73
N THR A 384 -19.90 29.47 -16.72
CA THR A 384 -19.36 30.23 -17.86
C THR A 384 -19.20 29.30 -19.06
N GLU A 385 -19.07 29.84 -20.27
CA GLU A 385 -18.84 29.03 -21.48
C GLU A 385 -17.62 28.09 -21.32
N PHE A 386 -16.55 28.58 -20.71
CA PHE A 386 -15.36 27.76 -20.45
C PHE A 386 -15.54 26.81 -19.26
N GLY A 387 -16.24 27.24 -18.21
CA GLY A 387 -16.67 26.37 -17.11
C GLY A 387 -17.50 25.18 -17.58
N ASP A 388 -18.38 25.38 -18.57
CA ASP A 388 -19.13 24.31 -19.20
C ASP A 388 -18.21 23.35 -19.98
N ALA A 389 -17.18 23.85 -20.66
CA ALA A 389 -16.18 23.00 -21.33
C ALA A 389 -15.41 22.13 -20.32
N LEU A 390 -15.01 22.70 -19.19
CA LEU A 390 -14.36 22.00 -18.06
C LEU A 390 -15.29 20.94 -17.45
N GLY A 391 -16.55 21.29 -17.18
CA GLY A 391 -17.57 20.35 -16.68
C GLY A 391 -17.83 19.19 -17.65
N ASN A 392 -17.66 19.40 -18.96
CA ASN A 392 -17.82 18.34 -19.96
C ASN A 392 -16.58 17.46 -20.18
N GLY A 393 -15.57 17.55 -19.30
CA GLY A 393 -14.42 16.66 -19.25
C GLY A 393 -13.26 17.06 -20.15
N VAL A 394 -12.15 16.32 -20.05
CA VAL A 394 -10.86 16.77 -20.60
C VAL A 394 -10.84 16.83 -22.12
N VAL A 395 -11.57 15.93 -22.79
CA VAL A 395 -11.71 15.96 -24.25
C VAL A 395 -12.43 17.23 -24.73
N SER A 396 -13.50 17.62 -24.02
CA SER A 396 -14.25 18.85 -24.32
C SER A 396 -13.41 20.10 -24.05
N THR A 397 -12.68 20.10 -22.93
CA THR A 397 -11.73 21.16 -22.57
C THR A 397 -10.65 21.33 -23.62
N ALA A 398 -10.00 20.24 -24.04
CA ALA A 398 -8.95 20.28 -25.05
C ALA A 398 -9.47 20.80 -26.40
N LYS A 399 -10.68 20.40 -26.81
CA LYS A 399 -11.33 20.91 -28.01
C LYS A 399 -11.61 22.42 -27.92
N ALA A 400 -12.13 22.90 -26.80
CA ALA A 400 -12.39 24.33 -26.57
C ALA A 400 -11.10 25.18 -26.61
N LEU A 401 -9.96 24.59 -26.23
CA LEU A 401 -8.65 25.25 -26.22
C LEU A 401 -7.81 24.97 -27.45
N ASN A 402 -8.31 24.18 -28.40
CA ASN A 402 -7.57 23.72 -29.57
C ASN A 402 -6.23 23.03 -29.21
N VAL A 403 -6.23 22.21 -28.16
CA VAL A 403 -5.07 21.43 -27.69
C VAL A 403 -5.15 20.00 -28.24
N GLY A 404 -4.12 19.56 -28.96
CA GLY A 404 -4.05 18.20 -29.53
C GLY A 404 -3.53 17.12 -28.58
N ARG A 405 -2.84 17.49 -27.50
CA ARG A 405 -2.32 16.55 -26.48
C ARG A 405 -3.37 16.28 -25.41
N ILE A 406 -4.22 15.29 -25.64
CA ILE A 406 -5.37 14.99 -24.77
C ILE A 406 -5.05 13.78 -23.89
N PRO A 407 -4.91 13.92 -22.56
CA PRO A 407 -4.64 12.80 -21.64
C PRO A 407 -5.90 11.99 -21.31
N ALA A 408 -6.56 11.44 -22.34
CA ALA A 408 -7.77 10.62 -22.20
C ALA A 408 -7.72 9.37 -23.07
N ILE A 409 -8.31 8.27 -22.61
CA ILE A 409 -8.50 7.04 -23.38
C ILE A 409 -10.00 6.73 -23.37
N LYS A 410 -10.57 6.50 -24.57
CA LYS A 410 -12.02 6.30 -24.79
C LYS A 410 -12.90 7.39 -24.17
N GLY A 411 -12.49 8.65 -24.34
CA GLY A 411 -13.25 9.82 -23.89
C GLY A 411 -13.09 10.20 -22.41
N GLN A 412 -12.36 9.41 -21.61
CA GLN A 412 -12.22 9.60 -20.17
C GLN A 412 -10.74 9.79 -19.78
N ALA A 413 -10.45 10.71 -18.85
CA ALA A 413 -9.08 11.03 -18.45
C ALA A 413 -8.33 9.82 -17.89
N ILE A 414 -7.02 9.83 -18.10
CA ILE A 414 -6.08 8.86 -17.52
C ILE A 414 -5.99 9.10 -16.00
N PRO A 415 -6.21 8.11 -15.12
CA PRO A 415 -6.04 8.26 -13.67
C PRO A 415 -4.60 8.51 -13.23
N GLY A 416 -4.38 8.56 -11.90
CA GLY A 416 -3.13 8.86 -11.23
C GLY A 416 -1.98 7.85 -11.44
N HIS A 417 -2.03 6.98 -12.44
CA HIS A 417 -0.94 6.04 -12.76
C HIS A 417 -0.60 6.13 -14.24
N ASP A 418 0.57 6.68 -14.56
CA ASP A 418 0.98 6.88 -15.95
C ASP A 418 1.26 5.54 -16.64
N PRO A 419 0.55 5.22 -17.74
CA PRO A 419 0.64 3.93 -18.39
C PRO A 419 1.98 3.69 -19.09
N ARG A 420 2.78 4.73 -19.33
CA ARG A 420 4.12 4.58 -19.94
C ARG A 420 5.09 3.83 -19.03
N SER A 421 5.00 4.05 -17.72
CA SER A 421 5.82 3.32 -16.75
C SER A 421 5.09 2.07 -16.21
N VAL A 422 3.77 2.11 -15.96
CA VAL A 422 3.01 0.90 -15.57
C VAL A 422 2.27 0.31 -16.77
N LYS A 423 2.93 -0.55 -17.54
CA LYS A 423 2.36 -1.08 -18.77
C LYS A 423 1.05 -1.87 -18.55
N GLY A 424 0.97 -2.66 -17.49
CA GLY A 424 -0.25 -3.39 -17.13
C GLY A 424 -1.48 -2.49 -16.92
N ILE A 425 -1.32 -1.28 -16.38
CA ILE A 425 -2.45 -0.37 -16.14
C ILE A 425 -2.86 0.31 -17.45
N GLY A 426 -1.89 0.58 -18.32
CA GLY A 426 -2.15 1.02 -19.69
C GLY A 426 -3.00 0.02 -20.46
N VAL A 427 -2.70 -1.28 -20.35
CA VAL A 427 -3.56 -2.32 -20.93
C VAL A 427 -4.97 -2.25 -20.35
N THR A 428 -5.13 -2.10 -19.03
CA THR A 428 -6.46 -1.94 -18.40
C THR A 428 -7.19 -0.71 -18.93
N TYR A 429 -6.54 0.46 -19.02
CA TYR A 429 -7.17 1.69 -19.51
C TYR A 429 -7.66 1.56 -20.95
N ILE A 430 -6.88 0.89 -21.80
CA ILE A 430 -7.20 0.71 -23.22
C ILE A 430 -8.27 -0.36 -23.41
N THR A 431 -8.22 -1.47 -22.67
CA THR A 431 -9.08 -2.62 -22.93
C THR A 431 -10.39 -2.59 -22.14
N SER A 432 -10.42 -1.95 -20.97
CA SER A 432 -11.59 -1.86 -20.09
C SER A 432 -12.86 -1.49 -20.87
N PRO A 433 -14.00 -2.17 -20.60
CA PRO A 433 -15.28 -1.85 -21.22
C PRO A 433 -15.92 -0.57 -20.68
N MET A 434 -15.33 0.05 -19.65
CA MET A 434 -15.89 1.20 -18.92
C MET A 434 -15.12 2.52 -19.17
N GLY A 435 -14.10 2.50 -20.03
CA GLY A 435 -13.16 3.61 -20.22
C GLY A 435 -11.91 3.50 -19.34
N ALA A 436 -11.08 4.54 -19.37
CA ALA A 436 -9.78 4.61 -18.72
C ALA A 436 -9.88 4.59 -17.18
N ASP A 437 -10.11 3.43 -16.58
CA ASP A 437 -10.37 3.27 -15.14
C ASP A 437 -9.40 2.31 -14.45
N HIS A 438 -8.77 2.79 -13.37
CA HIS A 438 -7.77 1.99 -12.66
C HIS A 438 -8.45 0.98 -11.72
N THR A 439 -9.66 1.26 -11.25
CA THR A 439 -10.42 0.33 -10.42
C THR A 439 -10.93 -0.87 -11.22
N ALA A 440 -11.00 -0.74 -12.55
CA ALA A 440 -11.37 -1.83 -13.44
C ALA A 440 -10.33 -2.95 -13.48
N GLY A 441 -9.08 -2.73 -13.06
CA GLY A 441 -8.03 -3.75 -13.05
C GLY A 441 -6.66 -3.17 -12.67
N LEU A 442 -6.40 -3.09 -11.37
CA LEU A 442 -5.28 -2.33 -10.80
C LEU A 442 -3.95 -3.11 -10.77
N THR A 443 -2.93 -2.63 -11.48
CA THR A 443 -1.64 -3.34 -11.70
C THR A 443 -0.39 -2.51 -11.34
N TYR A 444 -0.53 -1.39 -10.62
CA TYR A 444 0.59 -0.46 -10.29
C TYR A 444 1.74 -1.05 -9.45
N ARG A 445 1.62 -2.29 -8.98
CA ARG A 445 2.69 -3.00 -8.23
C ARG A 445 3.48 -4.00 -9.11
N ILE A 446 3.15 -4.09 -10.40
CA ILE A 446 3.74 -5.05 -11.34
C ILE A 446 4.93 -4.41 -12.05
N PRO A 447 6.02 -5.17 -12.34
CA PRO A 447 7.20 -4.65 -13.05
C PRO A 447 6.88 -3.92 -14.36
N LEU A 448 7.73 -2.95 -14.72
CA LEU A 448 7.62 -2.06 -15.89
C LEU A 448 7.88 -2.76 -17.25
N GLU A 449 8.11 -4.07 -17.23
CA GLU A 449 8.42 -4.85 -18.44
C GLU A 449 7.20 -5.01 -19.34
N LYS A 450 7.39 -5.07 -20.67
CA LYS A 450 6.25 -5.17 -21.61
C LYS A 450 5.59 -6.54 -21.63
N THR A 451 6.36 -7.60 -21.40
CA THR A 451 5.90 -8.98 -21.54
C THR A 451 4.89 -9.37 -20.46
N GLY A 452 3.79 -10.01 -20.85
CA GLY A 452 2.80 -10.60 -19.93
C GLY A 452 1.80 -9.60 -19.35
N GLN A 453 1.82 -8.33 -19.77
CA GLN A 453 0.97 -7.29 -19.22
C GLN A 453 -0.50 -7.46 -19.59
N ALA A 454 -0.82 -8.05 -20.75
CA ALA A 454 -2.18 -8.42 -21.12
C ALA A 454 -2.78 -9.48 -20.18
N ALA A 455 -2.02 -10.54 -19.88
CA ALA A 455 -2.45 -11.57 -18.94
C ALA A 455 -2.62 -11.02 -17.51
N ASN A 456 -1.72 -10.12 -17.08
CA ASN A 456 -1.85 -9.43 -15.80
C ASN A 456 -3.12 -8.57 -15.76
N SER A 457 -3.33 -7.73 -16.78
CA SER A 457 -4.53 -6.89 -16.86
C SER A 457 -5.81 -7.74 -16.85
N LEU A 458 -5.90 -8.79 -17.67
CA LEU A 458 -7.05 -9.70 -17.70
C LEU A 458 -7.36 -10.28 -16.31
N ARG A 459 -6.33 -10.74 -15.58
CA ARG A 459 -6.48 -11.27 -14.23
C ARG A 459 -7.10 -10.25 -13.27
N PHE A 460 -6.59 -9.03 -13.27
CA PHE A 460 -7.08 -7.98 -12.38
C PHE A 460 -8.44 -7.43 -12.83
N GLN A 461 -8.76 -7.48 -14.12
CA GLN A 461 -10.08 -7.12 -14.63
C GLN A 461 -11.16 -8.12 -14.21
N VAL A 462 -10.88 -9.43 -14.26
CA VAL A 462 -11.80 -10.45 -13.72
C VAL A 462 -12.00 -10.26 -12.21
N GLN A 463 -10.91 -10.05 -11.46
CA GLN A 463 -10.98 -9.83 -10.02
C GLN A 463 -11.80 -8.59 -9.64
N ALA A 464 -11.59 -7.46 -10.31
CA ALA A 464 -12.35 -6.24 -10.09
C ALA A 464 -13.84 -6.44 -10.40
N ALA A 465 -14.16 -7.05 -11.55
CA ALA A 465 -15.54 -7.36 -11.92
C ALA A 465 -16.23 -8.26 -10.87
N THR A 466 -15.53 -9.27 -10.33
CA THR A 466 -16.04 -10.08 -9.23
C THR A 466 -16.31 -9.24 -7.98
N CYS A 467 -15.36 -8.40 -7.56
CA CYS A 467 -15.52 -7.55 -6.38
C CYS A 467 -16.72 -6.62 -6.49
N ASP A 468 -16.83 -5.89 -7.60
CA ASP A 468 -17.90 -4.91 -7.79
C ASP A 468 -19.27 -5.59 -7.91
N THR A 469 -19.36 -6.73 -8.59
CA THR A 469 -20.60 -7.52 -8.68
C THR A 469 -21.06 -8.05 -7.32
N LEU A 470 -20.12 -8.45 -6.46
CA LEU A 470 -20.42 -9.02 -5.14
C LEU A 470 -20.45 -7.99 -4.00
N GLY A 471 -20.07 -6.74 -4.28
CA GLY A 471 -20.05 -5.62 -3.32
C GLY A 471 -18.84 -5.63 -2.38
N TYR A 472 -17.74 -6.28 -2.76
CA TYR A 472 -16.49 -6.36 -2.00
C TYR A 472 -15.56 -5.18 -2.30
N CYS A 473 -14.84 -4.68 -1.30
CA CYS A 473 -13.85 -3.62 -1.49
C CYS A 473 -12.53 -4.16 -2.10
N ILE A 474 -12.13 -3.66 -3.27
CA ILE A 474 -10.90 -4.09 -3.95
C ILE A 474 -9.61 -3.80 -3.14
N ASN A 475 -9.59 -2.73 -2.32
CA ASN A 475 -8.42 -2.37 -1.50
C ASN A 475 -8.21 -3.31 -0.29
N SER A 476 -9.16 -4.20 0.01
CA SER A 476 -9.04 -5.17 1.10
C SER A 476 -8.81 -6.59 0.60
N ILE A 477 -8.28 -6.76 -0.61
CA ILE A 477 -7.88 -8.08 -1.10
C ILE A 477 -6.54 -8.41 -0.41
N PRO A 478 -6.50 -9.39 0.52
CA PRO A 478 -5.29 -9.70 1.24
C PRO A 478 -4.22 -10.30 0.30
N GLY A 479 -2.96 -10.03 0.62
CA GLY A 479 -1.83 -10.78 0.10
C GLY A 479 -1.77 -12.21 0.70
N GLY A 480 -0.83 -13.01 0.21
CA GLY A 480 -0.56 -14.33 0.80
C GLY A 480 -1.54 -15.44 0.41
N GLN A 481 -1.82 -16.38 1.32
CA GLN A 481 -2.47 -17.66 1.03
C GLN A 481 -4.00 -17.60 0.89
N ALA A 482 -4.65 -16.55 1.39
CA ALA A 482 -6.11 -16.45 1.40
C ALA A 482 -6.70 -16.35 -0.02
N SER A 483 -7.72 -17.15 -0.34
CA SER A 483 -8.46 -17.02 -1.61
C SER A 483 -9.66 -16.09 -1.43
N LEU A 484 -9.68 -15.00 -2.22
CA LEU A 484 -10.83 -14.10 -2.29
C LEU A 484 -12.07 -14.83 -2.82
N TYR A 485 -11.91 -15.60 -3.90
CA TYR A 485 -13.02 -16.30 -4.53
C TYR A 485 -13.60 -17.38 -3.61
N GLY A 486 -12.74 -18.09 -2.87
CA GLY A 486 -13.18 -19.06 -1.85
C GLY A 486 -13.97 -18.39 -0.73
N PHE A 487 -13.48 -17.27 -0.19
CA PHE A 487 -14.23 -16.49 0.80
C PHE A 487 -15.60 -16.04 0.27
N LEU A 488 -15.65 -15.50 -0.94
CA LEU A 488 -16.91 -15.02 -1.52
C LEU A 488 -17.88 -16.19 -1.79
N ALA A 489 -17.38 -17.36 -2.18
CA ALA A 489 -18.19 -18.57 -2.33
C ALA A 489 -18.80 -19.00 -0.99
N ASP A 490 -17.98 -19.08 0.07
CA ASP A 490 -18.44 -19.43 1.41
C ASP A 490 -19.48 -18.43 1.94
N MET A 491 -19.29 -17.14 1.67
CA MET A 491 -20.25 -16.11 2.08
C MET A 491 -21.58 -16.20 1.33
N LEU A 492 -21.56 -16.48 0.03
CA LEU A 492 -22.77 -16.71 -0.78
C LEU A 492 -23.48 -18.00 -0.33
N ASN A 493 -22.74 -19.08 -0.11
CA ASN A 493 -23.26 -20.33 0.42
C ASN A 493 -23.89 -20.11 1.79
N ALA A 494 -23.25 -19.33 2.66
CA ALA A 494 -23.74 -19.05 3.99
C ALA A 494 -25.03 -18.23 3.98
N ARG A 495 -25.15 -17.26 3.08
CA ARG A 495 -26.34 -16.42 2.98
C ARG A 495 -27.51 -17.16 2.33
N TYR A 496 -27.27 -17.87 1.24
CA TYR A 496 -28.31 -18.40 0.35
C TYR A 496 -28.52 -19.92 0.45
N GLY A 497 -27.71 -20.66 1.22
CA GLY A 497 -27.84 -22.11 1.38
C GLY A 497 -27.45 -22.88 0.12
N LEU A 498 -26.33 -22.48 -0.49
CA LEU A 498 -25.84 -23.00 -1.77
C LEU A 498 -24.59 -23.87 -1.60
N GLY A 499 -24.10 -24.44 -2.71
CA GLY A 499 -22.86 -25.23 -2.78
C GLY A 499 -21.90 -24.72 -3.85
N LEU A 500 -21.71 -23.40 -3.93
CA LEU A 500 -20.80 -22.74 -4.88
C LEU A 500 -19.33 -22.99 -4.52
N THR A 501 -18.50 -23.04 -5.55
CA THR A 501 -17.04 -23.17 -5.50
C THR A 501 -16.36 -21.83 -5.82
N SER A 502 -15.03 -21.78 -5.67
CA SER A 502 -14.25 -20.59 -6.08
C SER A 502 -14.37 -20.34 -7.59
N GLU A 503 -14.38 -21.40 -8.38
CA GLU A 503 -14.55 -21.36 -9.83
C GLU A 503 -15.90 -20.76 -10.24
N ASP A 504 -16.98 -21.08 -9.54
CA ASP A 504 -18.30 -20.48 -9.80
C ASP A 504 -18.29 -18.96 -9.60
N VAL A 505 -17.56 -18.49 -8.60
CA VAL A 505 -17.40 -17.05 -8.33
C VAL A 505 -16.52 -16.37 -9.40
N VAL A 506 -15.51 -17.05 -9.92
CA VAL A 506 -14.73 -16.58 -11.07
C VAL A 506 -15.62 -16.46 -12.31
N GLU A 507 -16.52 -17.41 -12.55
CA GLU A 507 -17.48 -17.35 -13.66
C GLU A 507 -18.45 -16.16 -13.54
N ILE A 508 -18.86 -15.76 -12.33
CA ILE A 508 -19.65 -14.53 -12.10
C ILE A 508 -18.88 -13.29 -12.60
N GLY A 509 -17.58 -13.19 -12.28
CA GLY A 509 -16.72 -12.10 -12.74
C GLY A 509 -16.54 -12.08 -14.25
N LYS A 510 -16.24 -13.25 -14.84
CA LYS A 510 -16.13 -13.42 -16.30
C LYS A 510 -17.42 -13.04 -17.01
N GLN A 511 -18.57 -13.50 -16.51
CA GLN A 511 -19.87 -13.23 -17.11
C GLN A 511 -20.21 -11.74 -17.06
N THR A 512 -19.85 -11.05 -15.98
CA THR A 512 -19.99 -9.59 -15.87
C THR A 512 -19.26 -8.90 -17.03
N LEU A 513 -17.99 -9.24 -17.28
CA LEU A 513 -17.21 -8.65 -18.38
C LEU A 513 -17.80 -8.99 -19.76
N LYS A 514 -18.25 -10.24 -19.96
CA LYS A 514 -18.92 -10.65 -21.21
C LYS A 514 -20.18 -9.82 -21.48
N ASP A 515 -20.98 -9.56 -20.46
CA ASP A 515 -22.20 -8.76 -20.60
C ASP A 515 -21.87 -7.30 -20.93
N GLU A 516 -20.84 -6.72 -20.32
CA GLU A 516 -20.39 -5.35 -20.63
C GLU A 516 -19.85 -5.22 -22.05
N LEU A 517 -19.02 -6.17 -22.49
CA LEU A 517 -18.50 -6.22 -23.85
C LEU A 517 -19.65 -6.33 -24.86
N LYS A 518 -20.63 -7.21 -24.60
CA LYS A 518 -21.82 -7.36 -25.44
C LYS A 518 -22.63 -6.08 -25.58
N PHE A 519 -22.84 -5.33 -24.49
CA PHE A 519 -23.55 -4.05 -24.57
C PHE A 519 -22.80 -3.07 -25.49
N ASN A 520 -21.47 -3.02 -25.35
CA ASN A 520 -20.63 -2.10 -26.12
C ASN A 520 -20.55 -2.44 -27.62
N GLU A 521 -20.78 -3.67 -28.05
CA GLU A 521 -20.86 -4.05 -29.46
C GLU A 521 -21.88 -3.20 -30.24
N GLY A 522 -23.02 -2.86 -29.61
CA GLY A 522 -24.05 -2.01 -30.19
C GLY A 522 -23.88 -0.52 -29.90
N ALA A 523 -22.99 -0.15 -28.98
CA ALA A 523 -22.84 1.23 -28.51
C ALA A 523 -21.82 2.01 -29.36
N GLU A 524 -21.87 3.34 -29.28
CA GLU A 524 -20.88 4.21 -29.95
C GLU A 524 -19.46 3.94 -29.46
N PHE A 525 -19.30 3.49 -28.22
CA PHE A 525 -18.02 3.10 -27.61
C PHE A 525 -17.15 2.18 -28.47
N SER A 526 -17.74 1.19 -29.15
CA SER A 526 -16.99 0.27 -30.03
C SER A 526 -16.58 0.88 -31.36
N LYS A 527 -17.20 2.01 -31.74
CA LYS A 527 -16.93 2.76 -32.97
C LYS A 527 -15.91 3.87 -32.78
N ILE A 528 -15.57 4.23 -31.54
CA ILE A 528 -14.50 5.16 -31.20
C ILE A 528 -13.17 4.45 -31.47
N TYR A 529 -12.80 4.32 -32.74
CA TYR A 529 -11.43 4.01 -33.14
C TYR A 529 -10.61 5.29 -33.08
N GLU A 530 -10.35 5.75 -31.87
CA GLU A 530 -9.27 6.71 -31.64
C GLU A 530 -8.10 5.92 -31.05
N PRO A 531 -6.93 5.88 -31.72
CA PRO A 531 -5.73 5.36 -31.06
C PRO A 531 -5.57 6.13 -29.74
N TYR A 532 -5.27 5.40 -28.66
CA TYR A 532 -4.94 6.03 -27.38
C TYR A 532 -3.86 7.12 -27.60
N PRO A 533 -3.80 8.17 -26.76
CA PRO A 533 -3.10 9.40 -27.09
C PRO A 533 -1.68 9.17 -27.59
N ALA A 534 -1.32 9.77 -28.72
CA ALA A 534 -0.05 9.52 -29.39
C ALA A 534 1.17 9.71 -28.46
N PHE A 535 1.07 10.66 -27.52
CA PHE A 535 2.13 10.92 -26.54
C PHE A 535 2.49 9.70 -25.68
N LEU A 536 1.57 8.76 -25.47
CA LEU A 536 1.86 7.52 -24.74
C LEU A 536 2.91 6.67 -25.47
N ARG A 537 2.94 6.71 -26.80
CA ARG A 537 3.88 5.95 -27.65
C ARG A 537 5.12 6.77 -28.01
N THR A 538 5.01 8.09 -28.06
CA THR A 538 6.04 8.97 -28.64
C THR A 538 6.82 9.79 -27.61
N GLU A 539 6.25 10.09 -26.45
CA GLU A 539 6.90 10.90 -25.40
C GLU A 539 7.42 10.02 -24.28
N ALA A 540 8.75 9.92 -24.17
CA ALA A 540 9.40 9.27 -23.03
C ALA A 540 9.04 9.98 -21.71
N LEU A 541 8.76 9.20 -20.66
CA LEU A 541 8.38 9.71 -19.34
C LEU A 541 9.57 9.74 -18.37
N PRO A 542 10.13 10.90 -17.99
CA PRO A 542 11.16 10.96 -16.96
C PRO A 542 10.66 10.48 -15.58
N PRO A 543 11.51 9.90 -14.73
CA PRO A 543 12.92 9.59 -14.95
C PRO A 543 13.17 8.24 -15.63
N THR A 544 12.13 7.42 -15.83
CA THR A 544 12.28 6.07 -16.39
C THR A 544 12.59 6.09 -17.88
N ASN A 545 12.18 7.18 -18.55
CA ASN A 545 12.22 7.37 -20.01
C ASN A 545 11.49 6.27 -20.79
N HIS A 546 10.52 5.61 -20.16
CA HIS A 546 9.67 4.63 -20.83
C HIS A 546 8.57 5.30 -21.65
N VAL A 547 8.07 4.55 -22.63
CA VAL A 547 6.84 4.80 -23.37
C VAL A 547 5.93 3.57 -23.19
N PHE A 548 4.65 3.72 -23.52
CA PHE A 548 3.74 2.59 -23.59
C PHE A 548 4.04 1.80 -24.88
N ASP A 549 4.67 0.64 -24.74
CA ASP A 549 5.25 -0.18 -25.83
C ASP A 549 4.69 -1.62 -25.87
N VAL A 550 3.55 -1.88 -25.20
CA VAL A 550 2.81 -3.16 -25.33
C VAL A 550 2.29 -3.29 -26.75
N GLU A 551 2.41 -4.46 -27.39
CA GLU A 551 2.03 -4.59 -28.80
C GLU A 551 0.50 -4.52 -28.98
N ASP A 552 0.02 -3.87 -30.04
CA ASP A 552 -1.43 -3.72 -30.27
C ASP A 552 -2.15 -5.07 -30.40
N SER A 553 -1.49 -6.07 -30.97
CA SER A 553 -2.03 -7.43 -31.06
C SER A 553 -2.31 -8.06 -29.69
N GLU A 554 -1.52 -7.74 -28.65
CA GLU A 554 -1.77 -8.22 -27.29
C GLU A 554 -2.99 -7.52 -26.65
N LEU A 555 -3.27 -6.27 -27.02
CA LEU A 555 -4.43 -5.51 -26.57
C LEU A 555 -5.70 -6.05 -27.22
N GLU A 556 -5.64 -6.31 -28.53
CA GLU A 556 -6.75 -6.84 -29.33
C GLU A 556 -7.14 -8.26 -28.92
N SER A 557 -6.16 -9.13 -28.64
CA SER A 557 -6.41 -10.52 -28.27
C SER A 557 -6.68 -10.74 -26.78
N LEU A 558 -6.65 -9.68 -25.94
CA LEU A 558 -6.79 -9.82 -24.47
C LEU A 558 -8.04 -10.62 -24.08
N TRP A 559 -9.15 -10.36 -24.75
CA TRP A 559 -10.45 -10.96 -24.42
C TRP A 559 -10.58 -12.42 -24.87
N GLU A 560 -9.72 -12.92 -25.76
CA GLU A 560 -9.67 -14.35 -26.13
C GLU A 560 -9.27 -15.22 -24.93
N GLY A 561 -8.46 -14.66 -24.02
CA GLY A 561 -8.06 -15.32 -22.78
C GLY A 561 -9.18 -15.43 -21.74
N LEU A 562 -10.28 -14.67 -21.88
CA LEU A 562 -11.31 -14.57 -20.85
C LEU A 562 -11.98 -15.92 -20.59
N GLU A 563 -12.37 -16.67 -21.62
CA GLU A 563 -13.07 -17.96 -21.46
C GLU A 563 -12.23 -19.00 -20.70
N HIS A 564 -10.93 -18.99 -20.98
CA HIS A 564 -9.95 -19.91 -20.42
C HIS A 564 -9.35 -19.43 -19.11
N PHE A 565 -9.68 -18.21 -18.67
CA PHE A 565 -9.18 -17.67 -17.42
C PHE A 565 -9.60 -18.58 -16.26
N ARG A 566 -8.63 -18.91 -15.41
CA ARG A 566 -8.80 -19.58 -14.13
C ARG A 566 -7.98 -18.81 -13.11
N GLU A 567 -8.45 -18.75 -11.86
CA GLU A 567 -7.61 -18.19 -10.80
C GLU A 567 -6.28 -18.98 -10.78
N PRO A 568 -5.12 -18.30 -10.89
CA PRO A 568 -3.85 -18.99 -10.79
C PRO A 568 -3.74 -19.66 -9.42
N LYS A 569 -3.49 -20.97 -9.39
CA LYS A 569 -3.21 -21.67 -8.15
C LYS A 569 -2.03 -20.99 -7.45
N LYS A 570 -2.22 -20.59 -6.20
CA LYS A 570 -1.14 -20.06 -5.38
C LYS A 570 -0.21 -21.23 -5.02
N ILE A 571 0.89 -21.35 -5.77
CA ILE A 571 1.97 -22.26 -5.42
C ILE A 571 2.88 -21.51 -4.45
N TRP A 572 3.09 -22.08 -3.27
CA TRP A 572 4.06 -21.56 -2.33
C TRP A 572 5.34 -22.38 -2.40
N GLU A 573 6.46 -21.67 -2.35
CA GLU A 573 7.78 -22.25 -2.25
C GLU A 573 8.47 -21.66 -1.02
N THR A 574 9.06 -22.53 -0.19
CA THR A 574 10.05 -22.09 0.80
C THR A 574 11.38 -21.94 0.06
N ARG A 575 11.86 -20.72 -0.11
CA ARG A 575 13.20 -20.51 -0.64
C ARG A 575 14.21 -20.61 0.50
N ILE A 576 15.01 -21.67 0.49
CA ILE A 576 16.19 -21.73 1.36
C ILE A 576 17.24 -20.77 0.75
N PRO A 577 17.65 -19.71 1.44
CA PRO A 577 18.58 -18.73 0.91
C PRO A 577 19.96 -19.35 0.63
N SER A 578 20.71 -18.73 -0.27
CA SER A 578 22.11 -19.08 -0.45
C SER A 578 22.94 -18.56 0.72
N LEU A 579 23.81 -19.40 1.29
CA LEU A 579 24.79 -18.99 2.29
C LEU A 579 26.09 -18.56 1.60
N PRO A 580 26.81 -17.56 2.13
CA PRO A 580 28.14 -17.28 1.64
C PRO A 580 29.06 -18.49 1.92
N PRO A 581 30.05 -18.77 1.04
CA PRO A 581 31.18 -19.59 1.44
C PRO A 581 31.75 -19.08 2.76
N MET A 582 31.99 -19.98 3.72
CA MET A 582 32.35 -19.60 5.08
C MET A 582 33.58 -20.37 5.56
N LEU A 583 34.52 -19.65 6.16
CA LEU A 583 35.54 -20.21 7.04
C LEU A 583 35.08 -19.95 8.47
N PHE A 584 35.00 -20.99 9.28
CA PHE A 584 34.59 -20.88 10.68
C PHE A 584 35.52 -21.73 11.55
N GLY A 585 36.06 -21.14 12.60
CA GLY A 585 36.90 -21.83 13.59
C GLY A 585 38.05 -20.96 14.09
N VAL A 586 38.71 -21.43 15.15
CA VAL A 586 39.84 -20.71 15.75
C VAL A 586 41.05 -20.72 14.81
N GLY A 587 41.63 -19.56 14.53
CA GLY A 587 42.83 -19.40 13.70
C GLY A 587 42.57 -19.51 12.19
N VAL A 588 41.30 -19.58 11.75
CA VAL A 588 40.97 -19.68 10.31
C VAL A 588 41.33 -18.43 9.53
N ILE A 589 41.59 -17.29 10.20
CA ILE A 589 42.09 -16.06 9.57
C ILE A 589 43.36 -16.30 8.74
N GLN A 590 44.20 -17.26 9.15
CA GLN A 590 45.43 -17.63 8.43
C GLN A 590 45.16 -18.21 7.03
N ARG A 591 43.93 -18.65 6.75
CA ARG A 591 43.50 -19.13 5.42
C ARG A 591 42.90 -18.03 4.53
N LEU A 592 42.77 -16.80 5.02
CA LEU A 592 42.19 -15.67 4.28
C LEU A 592 42.87 -15.46 2.93
N GLY A 593 44.21 -15.35 2.90
CA GLY A 593 44.96 -15.09 1.66
C GLY A 593 44.74 -16.17 0.59
N GLU A 594 44.61 -17.44 0.98
CA GLU A 594 44.32 -18.55 0.06
C GLU A 594 42.92 -18.39 -0.58
N ARG A 595 41.90 -18.03 0.22
CA ARG A 595 40.53 -17.87 -0.27
C ARG A 595 40.34 -16.58 -1.06
N ALA A 596 40.93 -15.47 -0.62
CA ALA A 596 40.90 -14.20 -1.34
C ALA A 596 41.49 -14.32 -2.75
N ARG A 597 42.57 -15.12 -2.91
CA ARG A 597 43.16 -15.38 -4.24
C ARG A 597 42.23 -16.14 -5.19
N ARG A 598 41.36 -17.02 -4.67
CA ARG A 598 40.34 -17.72 -5.48
C ARG A 598 39.23 -16.80 -5.98
N LEU A 599 39.07 -15.63 -5.36
CA LEU A 599 38.17 -14.57 -5.82
C LEU A 599 38.84 -13.61 -6.82
N ASN A 600 40.05 -13.95 -7.31
CA ASN A 600 40.84 -13.15 -8.26
C ASN A 600 41.14 -11.73 -7.77
N LEU A 601 41.30 -11.55 -6.46
CA LEU A 601 41.61 -10.25 -5.86
C LEU A 601 43.11 -9.95 -5.91
N GLY A 602 43.52 -8.92 -6.67
CA GLY A 602 44.92 -8.47 -6.76
C GLY A 602 45.27 -7.29 -5.83
N LYS A 603 44.33 -6.36 -5.63
CA LYS A 603 44.43 -5.23 -4.69
C LYS A 603 43.08 -5.04 -4.01
N VAL A 604 43.06 -5.06 -2.67
CA VAL A 604 41.83 -5.00 -1.89
C VAL A 604 41.74 -3.72 -1.05
N PHE A 605 40.51 -3.27 -0.87
CA PHE A 605 40.17 -2.20 0.04
C PHE A 605 39.88 -2.77 1.42
N LEU A 606 40.79 -2.57 2.36
CA LEU A 606 40.68 -3.08 3.72
C LEU A 606 39.99 -2.05 4.60
N ILE A 607 38.73 -2.29 4.94
CA ILE A 607 37.95 -1.47 5.86
C ILE A 607 38.10 -2.08 7.25
N ALA A 608 38.46 -1.26 8.24
CA ALA A 608 38.58 -1.73 9.62
C ALA A 608 38.05 -0.72 10.62
N ASP A 609 37.43 -1.21 11.70
CA ASP A 609 37.08 -0.31 12.80
C ASP A 609 38.36 0.26 13.46
N PRO A 610 38.29 1.48 14.03
CA PRO A 610 39.45 2.12 14.66
C PRO A 610 40.08 1.32 15.80
N VAL A 611 39.31 0.49 16.51
CA VAL A 611 39.82 -0.35 17.60
C VAL A 611 40.70 -1.47 17.03
N MET A 612 40.24 -2.16 15.99
CA MET A 612 41.01 -3.24 15.34
C MET A 612 42.28 -2.74 14.67
N SER A 613 42.26 -1.51 14.15
CA SER A 613 43.48 -0.84 13.67
C SER A 613 44.47 -0.61 14.83
N ARG A 614 44.02 -0.03 15.96
CA ARG A 614 44.86 0.20 17.15
C ARG A 614 45.40 -1.09 17.78
N LEU A 615 44.66 -2.18 17.71
CA LEU A 615 45.07 -3.50 18.21
C LEU A 615 46.06 -4.23 17.27
N GLY A 616 46.42 -3.63 16.12
CA GLY A 616 47.37 -4.21 15.16
C GLY A 616 46.81 -5.34 14.30
N ARG A 617 45.51 -5.67 14.41
CA ARG A 617 44.86 -6.74 13.63
C ARG A 617 44.82 -6.43 12.13
N THR A 618 44.73 -5.16 11.78
CA THR A 618 44.83 -4.72 10.38
C THR A 618 46.18 -5.09 9.78
N VAL A 619 47.28 -4.82 10.48
CA VAL A 619 48.65 -5.14 10.04
C VAL A 619 48.83 -6.66 9.86
N GLU A 620 48.31 -7.46 10.80
CA GLU A 620 48.30 -8.92 10.68
C GLU A 620 47.59 -9.39 9.41
N ILE A 621 46.40 -8.86 9.13
CA ILE A 621 45.61 -9.21 7.94
C ILE A 621 46.32 -8.76 6.66
N GLN A 622 46.91 -7.56 6.65
CA GLN A 622 47.69 -7.07 5.51
C GLN A 622 48.89 -7.99 5.22
N ALA A 623 49.60 -8.46 6.25
CA ALA A 623 50.70 -9.41 6.10
C ALA A 623 50.24 -10.76 5.53
N ILE A 624 49.09 -11.29 5.97
CA ILE A 624 48.50 -12.54 5.44
C ILE A 624 48.16 -12.41 3.94
N LEU A 625 47.63 -11.24 3.53
CA LEU A 625 47.30 -10.94 2.14
C LEU A 625 48.56 -10.79 1.29
N GLU A 626 49.55 -10.06 1.79
CA GLU A 626 50.82 -9.79 1.09
C GLU A 626 51.61 -11.08 0.82
N GLN A 627 51.63 -12.03 1.77
CA GLN A 627 52.23 -13.37 1.57
C GLN A 627 51.64 -14.13 0.38
N ARG A 628 50.43 -13.75 -0.07
CA ARG A 628 49.75 -14.34 -1.23
C ARG A 628 49.74 -13.41 -2.45
N GLY A 629 50.50 -12.31 -2.41
CA GLY A 629 50.62 -11.34 -3.49
C GLY A 629 49.40 -10.44 -3.67
N ILE A 630 48.61 -10.25 -2.61
CA ILE A 630 47.41 -9.40 -2.62
C ILE A 630 47.77 -8.09 -1.91
N ALA A 631 47.83 -6.99 -2.68
CA ALA A 631 48.04 -5.66 -2.11
C ALA A 631 46.79 -5.20 -1.35
N SER A 632 46.95 -4.32 -0.35
CA SER A 632 45.82 -3.80 0.41
C SER A 632 45.97 -2.32 0.73
N VAL A 633 44.86 -1.59 0.74
CA VAL A 633 44.78 -0.18 1.16
C VAL A 633 43.83 -0.06 2.32
N LEU A 634 44.30 0.48 3.45
CA LEU A 634 43.53 0.58 4.68
C LEU A 634 42.65 1.83 4.68
N PHE A 635 41.37 1.65 5.07
CA PHE A 635 40.45 2.70 5.44
C PHE A 635 39.90 2.41 6.85
N SER A 636 40.23 3.27 7.82
CA SER A 636 39.90 3.05 9.23
C SER A 636 38.93 4.08 9.83
N GLU A 637 38.27 4.90 9.00
CA GLU A 637 37.33 5.93 9.45
C GLU A 637 35.87 5.42 9.55
N VAL A 638 35.69 4.23 10.12
CA VAL A 638 34.36 3.64 10.36
C VAL A 638 33.69 4.29 11.56
N GLU A 639 32.45 4.73 11.39
CA GLU A 639 31.58 5.20 12.46
C GLU A 639 30.50 4.15 12.75
N PRO A 640 30.05 3.99 14.02
CA PRO A 640 28.83 3.26 14.32
C PRO A 640 27.67 3.80 13.48
N ASP A 641 26.84 2.90 12.93
CA ASP A 641 25.72 3.24 12.04
C ASP A 641 26.14 4.15 10.87
N PRO A 642 26.96 3.63 9.94
CA PRO A 642 27.74 4.45 9.00
C PRO A 642 26.82 5.39 8.19
N PRO A 643 27.13 6.69 8.15
CA PRO A 643 26.30 7.66 7.45
C PRO A 643 26.63 7.71 5.95
N VAL A 644 25.69 8.22 5.13
CA VAL A 644 25.85 8.33 3.66
C VAL A 644 27.17 9.01 3.27
N GLU A 645 27.57 10.07 3.97
CA GLU A 645 28.79 10.81 3.66
C GLU A 645 30.06 9.96 3.83
N LYS A 646 30.04 8.99 4.76
CA LYS A 646 31.15 8.04 4.94
C LYS A 646 31.21 7.03 3.82
N VAL A 647 30.06 6.57 3.33
CA VAL A 647 29.99 5.69 2.15
C VAL A 647 30.59 6.40 0.94
N GLU A 648 30.20 7.65 0.68
CA GLU A 648 30.71 8.43 -0.46
C GLU A 648 32.23 8.66 -0.36
N LYS A 649 32.73 9.06 0.81
CA LYS A 649 34.16 9.26 1.04
C LYS A 649 34.96 7.97 0.82
N ALA A 650 34.50 6.86 1.39
CA ALA A 650 35.17 5.57 1.27
C ALA A 650 35.09 5.02 -0.17
N ALA A 651 33.99 5.24 -0.88
CA ALA A 651 33.82 4.86 -2.28
C ALA A 651 34.75 5.65 -3.22
N ALA A 652 34.95 6.95 -2.96
CA ALA A 652 35.94 7.75 -3.68
C ALA A 652 37.36 7.20 -3.45
N PHE A 653 37.72 6.95 -2.20
CA PHE A 653 39.04 6.42 -1.84
C PHE A 653 39.30 5.02 -2.40
N TYR A 654 38.27 4.17 -2.47
CA TYR A 654 38.31 2.87 -3.17
C TYR A 654 38.70 3.03 -4.65
N LYS A 655 38.06 3.98 -5.35
CA LYS A 655 38.28 4.25 -6.77
C LYS A 655 39.65 4.87 -7.05
N GLU A 656 40.06 5.86 -6.26
CA GLU A 656 41.38 6.53 -6.37
C GLU A 656 42.56 5.56 -6.21
N ASN A 657 42.34 4.44 -5.52
CA ASN A 657 43.36 3.44 -5.26
C ASN A 657 43.27 2.20 -6.16
N ASP A 658 42.40 2.17 -7.17
CA ASP A 658 42.25 1.05 -8.10
C ASP A 658 42.07 -0.30 -7.38
N CYS A 659 41.23 -0.34 -6.35
CA CYS A 659 40.91 -1.58 -5.64
C CYS A 659 39.93 -2.44 -6.45
N TYR A 660 40.01 -3.78 -6.29
CA TYR A 660 39.20 -4.76 -7.03
C TYR A 660 38.23 -5.55 -6.15
N GLY A 661 38.32 -5.40 -4.83
CA GLY A 661 37.45 -6.06 -3.85
C GLY A 661 37.57 -5.39 -2.50
N ILE A 662 36.68 -5.73 -1.57
CA ILE A 662 36.57 -5.10 -0.26
C ILE A 662 36.70 -6.17 0.81
N ILE A 663 37.52 -5.93 1.83
CA ILE A 663 37.62 -6.76 3.03
C ILE A 663 37.20 -5.91 4.23
N ALA A 664 36.14 -6.31 4.92
CA ALA A 664 35.62 -5.63 6.09
C ALA A 664 36.03 -6.38 7.36
N VAL A 665 36.76 -5.70 8.25
CA VAL A 665 37.20 -6.21 9.55
C VAL A 665 36.53 -5.38 10.65
N GLY A 666 35.61 -5.97 11.40
CA GLY A 666 34.90 -5.22 12.44
C GLY A 666 33.56 -5.81 12.80
N GLY A 667 32.75 -5.03 13.52
CA GLY A 667 31.34 -5.35 13.74
C GLY A 667 30.44 -4.98 12.54
N GLY A 668 29.12 -5.02 12.77
CA GLY A 668 28.10 -4.76 11.74
C GLY A 668 28.33 -3.47 10.95
N SER A 669 28.70 -2.37 11.61
CA SER A 669 28.96 -1.08 10.94
C SER A 669 30.09 -1.12 9.90
N SER A 670 31.16 -1.89 10.12
CA SER A 670 32.23 -2.06 9.13
C SER A 670 31.75 -2.85 7.91
N MET A 671 30.94 -3.88 8.13
CA MET A 671 30.42 -4.74 7.07
C MET A 671 29.32 -4.06 6.25
N ASP A 672 28.43 -3.31 6.91
CA ASP A 672 27.38 -2.54 6.25
C ASP A 672 27.98 -1.42 5.39
N LEU A 673 29.01 -0.73 5.90
CA LEU A 673 29.78 0.23 5.11
C LEU A 673 30.41 -0.43 3.88
N ALA A 674 31.02 -1.60 4.02
CA ALA A 674 31.62 -2.33 2.90
C ALA A 674 30.60 -2.70 1.81
N LYS A 675 29.43 -3.22 2.21
CA LYS A 675 28.32 -3.56 1.31
C LYS A 675 27.78 -2.31 0.60
N ALA A 676 27.61 -1.20 1.32
CA ALA A 676 27.15 0.05 0.74
C ALA A 676 28.18 0.65 -0.23
N ILE A 677 29.47 0.55 0.06
CA ILE A 677 30.54 0.93 -0.89
C ILE A 677 30.45 0.06 -2.14
N ALA A 678 30.24 -1.25 -2.01
CA ALA A 678 30.11 -2.15 -3.16
C ALA A 678 28.98 -1.70 -4.11
N VAL A 679 27.81 -1.34 -3.57
CA VAL A 679 26.73 -0.71 -4.35
C VAL A 679 27.19 0.62 -4.94
N ARG A 680 27.77 1.49 -4.12
CA ARG A 680 28.08 2.85 -4.53
C ARG A 680 29.10 2.93 -5.66
N VAL A 681 30.11 2.05 -5.67
CA VAL A 681 31.16 2.06 -6.70
C VAL A 681 30.72 1.42 -8.00
N SER A 682 29.75 0.49 -7.96
CA SER A 682 29.30 -0.27 -9.12
C SER A 682 28.03 0.28 -9.78
N GLN A 683 27.25 1.09 -9.06
CA GLN A 683 25.97 1.61 -9.56
C GLN A 683 26.01 3.13 -9.81
N SER A 684 25.15 3.61 -10.73
CA SER A 684 25.05 5.03 -11.13
C SER A 684 23.94 5.78 -10.39
N GLY A 685 24.22 6.98 -9.88
CA GLY A 685 23.24 7.78 -9.14
C GLY A 685 23.67 8.00 -7.69
N ILE A 686 22.73 8.36 -6.83
CA ILE A 686 22.96 8.57 -5.39
C ILE A 686 22.55 7.35 -4.58
N LEU A 687 23.21 7.12 -3.43
CA LEU A 687 23.01 5.91 -2.62
C LEU A 687 21.56 5.71 -2.17
N THR A 688 20.85 6.80 -1.87
CA THR A 688 19.46 6.77 -1.38
C THR A 688 18.45 6.30 -2.44
N GLU A 689 18.81 6.25 -3.71
CA GLU A 689 17.96 5.67 -4.76
C GLU A 689 17.91 4.14 -4.73
N TYR A 690 18.83 3.50 -4.01
CA TYR A 690 18.92 2.05 -3.82
C TYR A 690 18.26 1.56 -2.53
N GLU A 691 17.64 2.46 -1.78
CA GLU A 691 16.88 2.13 -0.58
C GLU A 691 15.72 1.16 -0.90
N SER A 692 15.54 0.14 -0.06
CA SER A 692 14.57 -0.94 -0.30
C SER A 692 13.12 -0.45 -0.33
N ILE A 693 12.74 0.46 0.57
CA ILE A 693 11.38 1.00 0.71
C ILE A 693 10.93 1.78 -0.54
N VAL A 694 11.88 2.37 -1.28
CA VAL A 694 11.62 3.11 -2.52
C VAL A 694 11.78 2.25 -3.78
N GLY A 695 11.85 0.92 -3.63
CA GLY A 695 12.02 -0.02 -4.75
C GLY A 695 13.45 -0.10 -5.29
N GLY A 696 14.43 0.45 -4.56
CA GLY A 696 15.83 0.51 -4.97
C GLY A 696 16.51 -0.85 -5.11
N THR A 697 16.01 -1.88 -4.43
CA THR A 697 16.48 -3.28 -4.55
C THR A 697 16.55 -3.76 -6.00
N ALA A 698 15.55 -3.44 -6.83
CA ALA A 698 15.50 -3.86 -8.23
C ALA A 698 16.53 -3.13 -9.12
N LYS A 699 17.13 -2.04 -8.63
CA LYS A 699 18.14 -1.24 -9.34
C LYS A 699 19.56 -1.76 -9.12
N ILE A 700 19.81 -2.56 -8.09
CA ILE A 700 21.14 -3.14 -7.82
C ILE A 700 21.37 -4.29 -8.80
N ARG A 701 22.28 -4.10 -9.76
CA ARG A 701 22.59 -5.08 -10.82
C ARG A 701 24.05 -5.55 -10.75
N PRO A 702 24.35 -6.81 -11.11
CA PRO A 702 25.73 -7.27 -11.19
C PRO A 702 26.48 -6.59 -12.35
N PRO A 703 27.82 -6.50 -12.30
CA PRO A 703 28.69 -7.00 -11.22
C PRO A 703 28.86 -6.01 -10.06
N LEU A 704 28.95 -6.53 -8.82
CA LEU A 704 29.45 -5.81 -7.65
C LEU A 704 30.88 -6.29 -7.35
N PRO A 705 31.75 -5.44 -6.77
CA PRO A 705 33.07 -5.90 -6.33
C PRO A 705 32.93 -6.96 -5.22
N PRO A 706 33.77 -8.00 -5.18
CA PRO A 706 33.68 -9.01 -4.14
C PRO A 706 33.88 -8.43 -2.74
N VAL A 707 33.01 -8.81 -1.79
CA VAL A 707 33.08 -8.41 -0.38
C VAL A 707 33.42 -9.62 0.49
N ILE A 708 34.47 -9.49 1.30
CA ILE A 708 34.86 -10.46 2.33
C ILE A 708 34.57 -9.85 3.71
N CYS A 709 33.81 -10.55 4.54
CA CYS A 709 33.48 -10.10 5.90
C CYS A 709 34.25 -10.89 6.95
N ILE A 710 34.87 -10.17 7.89
CA ILE A 710 35.67 -10.72 9.00
C ILE A 710 35.12 -10.11 10.31
N PRO A 711 34.11 -10.75 10.92
CA PRO A 711 33.48 -10.21 12.12
C PRO A 711 34.44 -10.21 13.31
N THR A 712 34.46 -9.12 14.07
CA THR A 712 35.18 -9.01 15.36
C THR A 712 34.24 -8.88 16.56
N THR A 713 32.93 -8.94 16.27
CA THR A 713 31.83 -8.96 17.25
C THR A 713 30.83 -10.04 16.88
N SER A 714 30.12 -10.58 17.87
CA SER A 714 29.14 -11.65 17.69
C SER A 714 27.71 -11.16 17.95
N GLY A 715 27.19 -10.27 17.09
CA GLY A 715 25.86 -9.65 17.24
C GLY A 715 25.01 -9.69 15.97
N THR A 716 25.31 -8.81 15.01
CA THR A 716 24.41 -8.52 13.89
C THR A 716 24.29 -9.65 12.86
N GLY A 717 25.33 -10.48 12.72
CA GLY A 717 25.42 -11.47 11.65
C GLY A 717 25.49 -10.85 10.24
N SER A 718 25.99 -9.62 10.12
CA SER A 718 26.19 -8.92 8.82
C SER A 718 27.05 -9.71 7.84
N GLU A 719 27.86 -10.66 8.30
CA GLU A 719 28.69 -11.54 7.48
C GLU A 719 27.90 -12.58 6.66
N VAL A 720 26.61 -12.80 6.93
CA VAL A 720 25.80 -13.84 6.26
C VAL A 720 24.53 -13.34 5.59
N ASN A 721 24.15 -12.08 5.80
CA ASN A 721 22.85 -11.56 5.39
C ASN A 721 22.94 -10.62 4.14
N PRO A 722 21.83 -10.42 3.40
CA PRO A 722 21.77 -9.56 2.21
C PRO A 722 21.53 -8.06 2.49
N TYR A 723 21.76 -7.59 3.71
CA TYR A 723 21.35 -6.25 4.13
C TYR A 723 22.54 -5.36 4.51
N ALA A 724 22.37 -4.05 4.36
CA ALA A 724 23.25 -3.03 4.92
C ALA A 724 22.41 -1.84 5.42
N VAL A 725 22.61 -1.41 6.67
CA VAL A 725 21.89 -0.31 7.29
C VAL A 725 22.76 0.95 7.28
N ILE A 726 22.25 2.02 6.65
CA ILE A 726 22.95 3.29 6.46
C ILE A 726 22.16 4.43 7.09
N THR A 727 22.86 5.33 7.77
CA THR A 727 22.25 6.52 8.37
C THR A 727 22.17 7.65 7.36
N ASP A 728 20.98 8.20 7.16
CA ASP A 728 20.75 9.43 6.40
C ASP A 728 20.53 10.60 7.35
N ARG A 729 21.60 11.37 7.59
CA ARG A 729 21.57 12.54 8.48
C ARG A 729 20.75 13.70 7.92
N GLN A 730 20.51 13.75 6.61
CA GLN A 730 19.69 14.81 6.00
C GLN A 730 18.20 14.55 6.24
N ARG A 731 17.80 13.28 6.25
CA ARG A 731 16.42 12.85 6.49
C ARG A 731 16.11 12.50 7.95
N ASP A 732 17.13 12.46 8.82
CA ASP A 732 17.04 11.98 10.22
C ASP A 732 16.45 10.56 10.32
N VAL A 733 16.85 9.68 9.40
CA VAL A 733 16.39 8.27 9.34
C VAL A 733 17.55 7.31 9.09
N LYS A 734 17.35 6.05 9.45
CA LYS A 734 18.15 4.93 8.93
C LYS A 734 17.40 4.28 7.79
N PHE A 735 18.10 3.96 6.71
CA PHE A 735 17.53 3.22 5.59
C PHE A 735 18.34 1.95 5.31
N MET A 736 17.69 0.99 4.65
CA MET A 736 18.26 -0.31 4.37
C MET A 736 18.50 -0.49 2.87
N LEU A 737 19.70 -0.95 2.53
CA LEU A 737 19.99 -1.56 1.23
C LEU A 737 19.73 -3.06 1.34
N MET A 738 19.05 -3.63 0.36
CA MET A 738 18.68 -5.05 0.33
C MET A 738 18.87 -5.62 -1.06
N SER A 739 19.70 -6.66 -1.20
CA SER A 739 19.83 -7.46 -2.43
C SER A 739 20.60 -8.75 -2.13
N ASP A 740 20.25 -9.85 -2.80
CA ASP A 740 21.02 -11.10 -2.74
C ASP A 740 22.47 -10.91 -3.19
N LEU A 741 22.75 -9.86 -3.99
CA LEU A 741 24.10 -9.46 -4.41
C LEU A 741 24.94 -8.86 -3.28
N LEU A 742 24.33 -8.54 -2.13
CA LEU A 742 25.00 -8.05 -0.92
C LEU A 742 25.36 -9.15 0.07
N ILE A 743 24.94 -10.40 -0.20
CA ILE A 743 25.46 -11.56 0.53
C ILE A 743 26.97 -11.61 0.29
N PRO A 744 27.80 -11.61 1.34
CA PRO A 744 29.26 -11.58 1.17
C PRO A 744 29.77 -12.73 0.30
N ASN A 745 30.82 -12.51 -0.47
CA ASN A 745 31.43 -13.56 -1.28
C ASN A 745 32.23 -14.55 -0.42
N LEU A 746 32.64 -14.12 0.78
CA LEU A 746 33.29 -14.96 1.78
C LEU A 746 33.06 -14.38 3.18
N ALA A 747 32.64 -15.22 4.12
CA ALA A 747 32.69 -14.93 5.55
C ALA A 747 33.89 -15.65 6.19
N VAL A 748 34.75 -14.92 6.91
CA VAL A 748 35.90 -15.47 7.65
C VAL A 748 35.68 -15.22 9.14
N VAL A 749 35.05 -16.17 9.79
CA VAL A 749 34.60 -16.07 11.18
C VAL A 749 35.61 -16.77 12.09
N ASP A 750 36.53 -15.97 12.63
CA ASP A 750 37.56 -16.43 13.56
C ASP A 750 37.25 -15.96 14.98
N PRO A 751 36.81 -16.86 15.89
CA PRO A 751 36.48 -16.50 17.26
C PRO A 751 37.63 -15.84 18.05
N GLU A 752 38.89 -16.02 17.62
CA GLU A 752 40.04 -15.36 18.23
C GLU A 752 39.99 -13.84 18.10
N LEU A 753 39.35 -13.31 17.05
CA LEU A 753 39.19 -11.86 16.86
C LEU A 753 38.16 -11.25 17.82
N CYS A 754 37.32 -12.07 18.46
CA CYS A 754 36.31 -11.64 19.41
C CYS A 754 36.83 -11.57 20.87
N ILE A 755 38.03 -12.08 21.17
CA ILE A 755 38.56 -12.11 22.55
C ILE A 755 38.86 -10.71 23.11
N SER A 756 39.05 -9.73 22.23
CA SER A 756 39.29 -8.33 22.61
C SER A 756 38.01 -7.56 22.97
N MET A 757 36.82 -8.16 22.81
CA MET A 757 35.58 -7.48 23.18
C MET A 757 35.51 -7.26 24.70
N PRO A 758 35.29 -6.02 25.17
CA PRO A 758 35.06 -5.76 26.59
C PRO A 758 33.75 -6.41 27.07
N PRO A 759 33.55 -6.59 28.39
CA PRO A 759 32.34 -7.20 28.94
C PRO A 759 31.04 -6.54 28.47
N GLY A 760 30.98 -5.20 28.47
CA GLY A 760 29.80 -4.45 28.01
C GLY A 760 29.45 -4.72 26.54
N LEU A 761 30.44 -4.69 25.64
CA LEU A 761 30.21 -5.00 24.22
C LEU A 761 29.83 -6.47 24.01
N THR A 762 30.41 -7.38 24.80
CA THR A 762 30.05 -8.81 24.78
C THR A 762 28.57 -9.00 25.08
N VAL A 763 28.05 -8.30 26.09
CA VAL A 763 26.63 -8.31 26.45
C VAL A 763 25.78 -7.68 25.36
N GLU A 764 26.10 -6.45 24.94
CA GLU A 764 25.33 -5.72 23.93
C GLU A 764 25.21 -6.52 22.61
N SER A 765 26.32 -7.08 22.10
CA SER A 765 26.28 -7.91 20.90
C SER A 765 25.56 -9.24 21.11
N GLY A 766 25.67 -9.85 22.29
CA GLY A 766 25.03 -11.14 22.57
C GLY A 766 23.51 -11.02 22.68
N ILE A 767 23.01 -9.91 23.25
CA ILE A 767 21.57 -9.63 23.31
C ILE A 767 21.03 -9.24 21.94
N ASP A 768 21.80 -8.52 21.13
CA ASP A 768 21.43 -8.23 19.73
C ASP A 768 21.24 -9.53 18.92
N ALA A 769 22.19 -10.47 18.99
CA ALA A 769 22.06 -11.80 18.39
C ALA A 769 20.85 -12.57 18.93
N LEU A 770 20.55 -12.43 20.22
CA LEU A 770 19.38 -13.06 20.84
C LEU A 770 18.07 -12.45 20.34
N ALA A 771 18.03 -11.12 20.17
CA ALA A 771 16.87 -10.41 19.65
C ALA A 771 16.59 -10.85 18.21
N HIS A 772 17.62 -10.95 17.36
CA HIS A 772 17.49 -11.50 16.01
C HIS A 772 16.95 -12.94 15.99
N CYS A 773 17.39 -13.79 16.93
CA CYS A 773 16.86 -15.15 17.05
C CYS A 773 15.40 -15.15 17.51
N ILE A 774 15.04 -14.41 18.57
CA ILE A 774 13.69 -14.42 19.15
C ILE A 774 12.68 -13.78 18.21
N GLU A 775 12.98 -12.58 17.70
CA GLU A 775 12.09 -11.87 16.77
C GLU A 775 12.01 -12.61 15.44
N GLY A 776 13.16 -13.06 14.90
CA GLY A 776 13.23 -13.84 13.67
C GLY A 776 12.50 -15.19 13.77
N TYR A 777 12.38 -15.81 14.95
CA TYR A 777 11.60 -17.05 15.12
C TYR A 777 10.12 -16.84 14.79
N VAL A 778 9.56 -15.69 15.17
CA VAL A 778 8.11 -15.40 15.10
C VAL A 778 7.72 -14.31 14.08
N GLY A 779 8.68 -13.73 13.36
CA GLY A 779 8.43 -12.68 12.36
C GLY A 779 7.51 -13.13 11.20
N LEU A 780 6.75 -12.18 10.65
CA LEU A 780 5.67 -12.43 9.69
C LEU A 780 6.00 -12.16 8.21
N ILE A 781 7.24 -11.83 7.84
CA ILE A 781 7.60 -11.72 6.41
C ILE A 781 7.33 -13.06 5.71
N PHE A 782 7.74 -14.15 6.36
CA PHE A 782 7.43 -15.52 5.96
C PHE A 782 6.83 -16.25 7.17
N PRO A 783 5.50 -16.25 7.36
CA PRO A 783 4.89 -16.76 8.59
C PRO A 783 5.32 -18.18 8.97
N TYR A 784 5.56 -19.02 7.96
CA TYR A 784 6.14 -20.36 8.13
C TYR A 784 7.44 -20.47 7.32
N HIS A 785 8.57 -20.67 8.01
CA HIS A 785 9.84 -20.94 7.35
C HIS A 785 10.76 -21.82 8.23
N PRO A 786 10.60 -23.15 8.18
CA PRO A 786 11.18 -24.08 9.16
C PRO A 786 12.71 -24.04 9.21
N TYR A 787 13.36 -23.68 8.10
CA TYR A 787 14.81 -23.48 8.07
C TYR A 787 15.26 -22.36 9.01
N TYR A 788 14.67 -21.16 8.92
CA TYR A 788 15.03 -20.03 9.78
C TYR A 788 14.60 -20.24 11.23
N GLU A 789 13.47 -20.91 11.45
CA GLU A 789 12.98 -21.25 12.78
C GLU A 789 13.94 -22.21 13.51
N ALA A 790 14.44 -23.23 12.81
CA ALA A 790 15.44 -24.14 13.36
C ALA A 790 16.75 -23.43 13.71
N LEU A 791 17.22 -22.53 12.85
CA LEU A 791 18.42 -21.73 13.11
C LEU A 791 18.24 -20.81 14.32
N ALA A 792 17.11 -20.09 14.41
CA ALA A 792 16.79 -19.19 15.51
C ALA A 792 16.77 -19.93 16.86
N LEU A 793 16.10 -21.09 16.91
CA LEU A 793 16.00 -21.89 18.12
C LEU A 793 17.38 -22.40 18.57
N TYR A 794 18.22 -22.85 17.63
CA TYR A 794 19.56 -23.30 17.96
C TYR A 794 20.51 -22.14 18.32
N GLY A 795 20.36 -20.96 17.69
CA GLY A 795 21.06 -19.74 18.07
C GLY A 795 20.74 -19.31 19.50
N ALA A 796 19.46 -19.27 19.89
CA ALA A 796 19.03 -18.98 21.26
C ALA A 796 19.62 -19.99 22.28
N LYS A 797 19.70 -21.28 21.90
CA LYS A 797 20.34 -22.32 22.72
C LYS A 797 21.84 -22.04 22.95
N LEU A 798 22.57 -21.67 21.91
CA LEU A 798 23.99 -21.34 22.01
C LEU A 798 24.23 -20.11 22.89
N ILE A 799 23.38 -19.09 22.76
CA ILE A 799 23.44 -17.88 23.60
C ILE A 799 23.21 -18.23 25.07
N GLY A 800 22.16 -18.99 25.38
CA GLY A 800 21.88 -19.45 26.74
C GLY A 800 23.04 -20.23 27.37
N ARG A 801 23.72 -21.05 26.57
CA ARG A 801 24.89 -21.83 26.97
C ARG A 801 26.14 -20.99 27.25
N SER A 802 26.36 -19.93 26.47
CA SER A 802 27.71 -19.36 26.30
C SER A 802 27.84 -17.86 26.56
N LEU A 803 26.77 -17.06 26.49
CA LEU A 803 26.86 -15.62 26.71
C LEU A 803 27.35 -15.28 28.13
N ARG A 804 26.80 -15.94 29.15
CA ARG A 804 27.22 -15.78 30.55
C ARG A 804 28.70 -16.14 30.76
N LYS A 805 29.20 -17.15 30.06
CA LYS A 805 30.60 -17.58 30.13
C LYS A 805 31.52 -16.56 29.47
N ALA A 806 31.17 -16.11 28.26
CA ALA A 806 31.92 -15.09 27.53
C ALA A 806 31.94 -13.74 28.27
N TYR A 807 30.86 -13.39 28.97
CA TYR A 807 30.80 -12.19 29.81
C TYR A 807 31.75 -12.29 31.03
N ARG A 808 31.69 -13.39 31.78
CA ARG A 808 32.52 -13.62 32.98
C ARG A 808 34.00 -13.82 32.63
N ASN A 809 34.28 -14.47 31.49
CA ASN A 809 35.61 -14.71 30.97
C ASN A 809 35.65 -14.47 29.46
N GLY A 810 36.02 -13.26 29.05
CA GLY A 810 36.11 -12.87 27.64
C GLY A 810 37.12 -13.67 26.79
N LYS A 811 37.96 -14.50 27.43
CA LYS A 811 38.94 -15.38 26.77
C LYS A 811 38.47 -16.83 26.67
N ASP A 812 37.26 -17.17 27.13
CA ASP A 812 36.67 -18.50 26.96
C ASP A 812 36.38 -18.74 25.46
N MET A 813 37.26 -19.49 24.81
CA MET A 813 37.24 -19.66 23.35
C MET A 813 36.04 -20.49 22.89
N ASP A 814 35.60 -21.47 23.68
CA ASP A 814 34.41 -22.26 23.37
C ASP A 814 33.17 -21.36 23.42
N ALA A 815 33.08 -20.51 24.44
CA ALA A 815 32.00 -19.53 24.56
C ALA A 815 32.02 -18.50 23.42
N ARG A 816 33.19 -17.98 23.04
CA ARG A 816 33.33 -17.06 21.88
C ARG A 816 32.94 -17.72 20.57
N THR A 817 33.33 -18.99 20.37
CA THR A 817 32.99 -19.79 19.19
C THR A 817 31.48 -19.94 19.07
N ASP A 818 30.81 -20.31 20.17
CA ASP A 818 29.35 -20.42 20.22
C ASP A 818 28.64 -19.12 19.92
N MET A 819 29.12 -18.01 20.50
CA MET A 819 28.50 -16.70 20.27
C MET A 819 28.63 -16.26 18.81
N CYS A 820 29.77 -16.54 18.15
CA CYS A 820 29.92 -16.27 16.71
C CYS A 820 28.92 -17.08 15.88
N MET A 821 28.75 -18.37 16.19
CA MET A 821 27.76 -19.21 15.51
C MET A 821 26.31 -18.76 15.79
N ALA A 822 26.02 -18.33 17.02
CA ALA A 822 24.71 -17.79 17.36
C ALA A 822 24.40 -16.50 16.60
N ALA A 823 25.37 -15.60 16.45
CA ALA A 823 25.22 -14.38 15.66
C ALA A 823 24.95 -14.68 14.18
N ILE A 824 25.62 -15.69 13.60
CA ILE A 824 25.32 -16.19 12.25
C ILE A 824 23.86 -16.64 12.15
N TYR A 825 23.38 -17.45 13.11
CA TYR A 825 22.00 -17.92 13.07
C TYR A 825 20.99 -16.80 13.26
N GLY A 826 21.24 -15.85 14.16
CA GLY A 826 20.42 -14.64 14.29
C GLY A 826 20.39 -13.84 12.98
N GLY A 827 21.56 -13.61 12.38
CA GLY A 827 21.73 -12.91 11.10
C GLY A 827 20.97 -13.54 9.93
N LEU A 828 20.80 -14.86 9.93
CA LEU A 828 20.00 -15.58 8.95
C LEU A 828 18.51 -15.52 9.29
N SER A 829 18.15 -15.76 10.54
CA SER A 829 16.76 -15.85 10.99
C SER A 829 16.01 -14.53 10.95
N PHE A 830 16.68 -13.38 11.09
CA PHE A 830 15.99 -12.08 10.99
C PHE A 830 15.38 -11.84 9.59
N SER A 831 15.74 -12.63 8.58
CA SER A 831 15.09 -12.58 7.26
C SER A 831 13.58 -12.88 7.32
N LYS A 832 13.08 -13.49 8.41
CA LYS A 832 11.62 -13.61 8.69
C LYS A 832 10.98 -12.30 9.17
N GLY A 833 11.76 -11.24 9.34
CA GLY A 833 11.34 -9.95 9.86
C GLY A 833 11.66 -9.81 11.35
N LEU A 834 11.71 -8.56 11.78
CA LEU A 834 11.86 -8.15 13.16
C LEU A 834 10.55 -7.53 13.64
N GLY A 835 10.47 -7.05 14.87
CA GLY A 835 9.24 -6.57 15.47
C GLY A 835 9.39 -5.27 16.21
N ILE A 836 8.45 -5.03 17.14
CA ILE A 836 8.46 -3.78 17.92
C ILE A 836 9.75 -3.58 18.73
N GLY A 837 10.51 -4.65 19.00
CA GLY A 837 11.76 -4.56 19.74
C GLY A 837 12.78 -3.73 18.97
N HIS A 838 13.04 -4.10 17.73
CA HIS A 838 13.90 -3.32 16.84
C HIS A 838 13.34 -1.95 16.49
N ALA A 839 12.01 -1.81 16.37
CA ALA A 839 11.39 -0.50 16.18
C ALA A 839 11.72 0.46 17.34
N ILE A 840 11.65 -0.01 18.59
CA ILE A 840 12.05 0.78 19.77
C ILE A 840 13.57 1.04 19.74
N THR A 841 14.39 0.03 19.43
CA THR A 841 15.86 0.17 19.34
C THR A 841 16.26 1.26 18.34
N HIS A 842 15.64 1.30 17.16
CA HIS A 842 15.91 2.31 16.13
C HIS A 842 15.62 3.72 16.63
N VAL A 843 14.48 3.92 17.30
CA VAL A 843 14.06 5.21 17.85
C VAL A 843 14.98 5.68 18.98
N LEU A 844 15.40 4.76 19.85
CA LEU A 844 16.38 5.05 20.91
C LEU A 844 17.73 5.50 20.32
N GLY A 845 18.17 4.85 19.23
CA GLY A 845 19.40 5.24 18.53
C GLY A 845 19.29 6.58 17.82
N ALA A 846 18.23 6.80 17.05
CA ALA A 846 18.04 7.99 16.24
C ALA A 846 17.85 9.26 17.08
N HIS A 847 16.98 9.21 18.10
CA HIS A 847 16.59 10.42 18.84
C HIS A 847 17.35 10.64 20.16
N TYR A 848 18.02 9.62 20.69
CA TYR A 848 18.68 9.68 22.01
C TYR A 848 20.14 9.22 21.97
N HIS A 849 20.68 8.89 20.79
CA HIS A 849 22.07 8.48 20.59
C HIS A 849 22.50 7.28 21.47
N ILE A 850 21.55 6.40 21.77
CA ILE A 850 21.81 5.14 22.48
C ILE A 850 22.41 4.13 21.48
N SER A 851 23.46 3.40 21.89
CA SER A 851 24.04 2.36 21.02
C SER A 851 23.00 1.29 20.67
N HIS A 852 23.09 0.73 19.47
CA HIS A 852 22.12 -0.26 18.99
C HIS A 852 21.93 -1.43 19.97
N GLY A 853 23.04 -2.06 20.39
CA GLY A 853 22.98 -3.19 21.33
C GLY A 853 22.41 -2.82 22.70
N LYS A 854 22.65 -1.61 23.20
CA LYS A 854 22.04 -1.12 24.44
C LYS A 854 20.54 -0.81 24.27
N GLY A 855 20.12 -0.35 23.09
CA GLY A 855 18.70 -0.21 22.76
C GLY A 855 18.00 -1.58 22.66
N ALA A 856 18.68 -2.57 22.07
CA ALA A 856 18.17 -3.92 21.87
C ALA A 856 17.86 -4.65 23.19
N THR A 857 18.58 -4.37 24.28
CA THR A 857 18.24 -4.96 25.59
C THR A 857 16.84 -4.57 26.07
N ILE A 858 16.46 -3.31 25.91
CA ILE A 858 15.13 -2.82 26.29
C ILE A 858 14.11 -3.24 25.23
N GLY A 859 14.45 -3.07 23.96
CA GLY A 859 13.61 -3.45 22.82
C GLY A 859 13.15 -4.91 22.89
N LEU A 860 14.07 -5.84 23.14
CA LEU A 860 13.77 -7.27 23.22
C LEU A 860 12.78 -7.59 24.35
N LEU A 861 12.94 -6.99 25.52
CA LEU A 861 12.01 -7.18 26.63
C LEU A 861 10.62 -6.62 26.31
N CYS A 862 10.55 -5.42 25.70
CA CYS A 862 9.30 -4.84 25.22
C CYS A 862 8.62 -5.75 24.18
N PHE A 863 9.39 -6.32 23.25
CA PHE A 863 8.89 -7.26 22.24
C PHE A 863 8.25 -8.50 22.87
N VAL A 864 8.94 -9.15 23.81
CA VAL A 864 8.41 -10.33 24.50
C VAL A 864 7.13 -9.98 25.26
N ARG A 865 7.12 -8.87 26.01
CA ARG A 865 5.93 -8.42 26.76
C ARG A 865 4.73 -8.11 25.87
N ALA A 866 4.96 -7.47 24.72
CA ALA A 866 3.87 -7.13 23.82
C ALA A 866 3.24 -8.36 23.16
N ASN A 867 4.05 -9.39 22.87
CA ASN A 867 3.65 -10.53 22.05
C ASN A 867 3.42 -11.84 22.84
N MET A 868 3.59 -11.84 24.16
CA MET A 868 3.55 -13.05 25.00
C MET A 868 2.26 -13.88 24.86
N GLU A 869 1.11 -13.23 24.66
CA GLU A 869 -0.17 -13.94 24.47
C GLU A 869 -0.25 -14.63 23.10
N VAL A 870 0.16 -13.92 22.04
CA VAL A 870 0.08 -14.40 20.65
C VAL A 870 1.15 -15.45 20.36
N CYS A 871 2.34 -15.31 20.94
CA CYS A 871 3.50 -16.16 20.69
C CYS A 871 3.73 -17.21 21.79
N ARG A 872 2.71 -17.56 22.58
CA ARG A 872 2.86 -18.38 23.80
C ARG A 872 3.67 -19.67 23.59
N GLU A 873 3.33 -20.45 22.57
CA GLU A 873 4.02 -21.73 22.29
C GLU A 873 5.46 -21.51 21.83
N ALA A 874 5.64 -20.61 20.87
CA ALA A 874 6.94 -20.25 20.31
C ALA A 874 7.90 -19.70 21.39
N PHE A 875 7.39 -18.87 22.30
CA PHE A 875 8.17 -18.32 23.40
C PHE A 875 8.50 -19.37 24.46
N ALA A 876 7.63 -20.36 24.68
CA ALA A 876 7.96 -21.48 25.57
C ALA A 876 9.13 -22.31 25.01
N ASP A 877 9.19 -22.54 23.70
CA ASP A 877 10.31 -23.26 23.07
C ASP A 877 11.63 -22.48 23.20
N LEU A 878 11.60 -21.18 22.95
CA LEU A 878 12.75 -20.29 23.14
C LEU A 878 13.21 -20.24 24.61
N ALA A 879 12.28 -20.18 25.57
CA ALA A 879 12.58 -20.16 27.00
C ALA A 879 13.29 -21.45 27.46
N ARG A 880 12.84 -22.60 26.96
CA ARG A 880 13.41 -23.91 27.29
C ARG A 880 14.85 -24.02 26.84
N VAL A 881 15.16 -23.53 25.63
CA VAL A 881 16.53 -23.61 25.11
C VAL A 881 17.45 -22.53 25.67
N LEU A 882 16.91 -21.38 26.06
CA LEU A 882 17.69 -20.25 26.59
C LEU A 882 18.10 -20.45 28.06
N ASP A 883 17.15 -20.87 28.91
CA ASP A 883 17.36 -20.90 30.37
C ASP A 883 16.66 -22.09 31.06
N GLY A 884 16.08 -23.02 30.30
CA GLY A 884 15.39 -24.20 30.84
C GLY A 884 14.02 -23.93 31.46
N THR A 885 13.49 -22.71 31.33
CA THR A 885 12.14 -22.34 31.80
C THR A 885 11.10 -22.49 30.69
N ASP A 886 9.83 -22.26 30.98
CA ASP A 886 8.72 -22.24 30.00
C ASP A 886 8.17 -20.83 29.75
N ASN A 887 8.80 -19.80 30.34
CA ASN A 887 8.40 -18.40 30.23
C ASN A 887 9.59 -17.56 29.77
N LEU A 888 9.50 -17.03 28.55
CA LEU A 888 10.59 -16.29 27.92
C LEU A 888 10.91 -14.96 28.62
N GLU A 889 9.91 -14.25 29.15
CA GLU A 889 10.16 -13.04 29.94
C GLU A 889 10.99 -13.39 31.18
N LYS A 890 10.62 -14.45 31.90
CA LYS A 890 11.40 -14.92 33.06
C LYS A 890 12.82 -15.33 32.68
N ALA A 891 12.98 -16.07 31.58
CA ALA A 891 14.30 -16.46 31.07
C ALA A 891 15.18 -15.24 30.74
N LEU A 892 14.61 -14.21 30.10
CA LEU A 892 15.30 -12.96 29.80
C LEU A 892 15.68 -12.19 31.07
N MET A 893 14.77 -12.11 32.04
CA MET A 893 15.04 -11.41 33.31
C MET A 893 16.17 -12.08 34.09
N ASN A 894 16.20 -13.42 34.16
CA ASN A 894 17.31 -14.17 34.76
C ASN A 894 18.63 -13.88 34.03
N LEU A 895 18.60 -13.89 32.70
CA LEU A 895 19.78 -13.58 31.89
C LEU A 895 20.27 -12.15 32.12
N TYR A 896 19.36 -11.18 32.23
CA TYR A 896 19.70 -9.77 32.45
C TYR A 896 20.31 -9.56 33.83
N GLU A 897 19.79 -10.22 34.86
CA GLU A 897 20.37 -10.21 36.20
C GLU A 897 21.80 -10.81 36.20
N ASP A 898 21.99 -11.96 35.56
CA ASP A 898 23.30 -12.62 35.46
C ASP A 898 24.37 -11.82 34.70
N LEU A 899 23.95 -10.91 33.83
CA LEU A 899 24.79 -10.07 32.96
C LEU A 899 24.90 -8.62 33.44
N ASP A 900 24.30 -8.27 34.59
CA ASP A 900 24.24 -6.90 35.12
C ASP A 900 23.66 -5.87 34.13
N ILE A 901 22.59 -6.26 33.43
CA ILE A 901 21.89 -5.41 32.46
C ILE A 901 20.80 -4.61 33.16
N SER A 902 20.87 -3.29 33.09
CA SER A 902 19.68 -2.47 33.36
C SER A 902 18.72 -2.50 32.17
N PHE A 903 17.49 -2.93 32.45
CA PHE A 903 16.36 -2.91 31.52
C PHE A 903 15.45 -1.69 31.73
N ARG A 904 15.85 -0.74 32.60
CA ARG A 904 15.06 0.44 32.90
C ARG A 904 15.43 1.60 31.98
N LEU A 905 14.43 2.18 31.33
CA LEU A 905 14.60 3.32 30.42
C LEU A 905 15.25 4.53 31.12
N ARG A 906 14.91 4.78 32.40
CA ARG A 906 15.52 5.87 33.19
C ARG A 906 17.03 5.69 33.43
N ASP A 907 17.52 4.45 33.51
CA ASP A 907 18.93 4.17 33.79
C ASP A 907 19.82 4.41 32.55
N ILE A 908 19.19 4.52 31.37
CA ILE A 908 19.88 4.83 30.11
C ILE A 908 19.65 6.28 29.65
N GLY A 909 19.09 7.13 30.51
CA GLY A 909 18.94 8.57 30.25
C GLY A 909 17.64 8.98 29.55
N ILE A 910 16.64 8.09 29.45
CA ILE A 910 15.33 8.42 28.89
C ILE A 910 14.41 8.98 29.98
N HIS A 911 13.77 10.11 29.73
CA HIS A 911 12.80 10.71 30.66
C HIS A 911 11.38 10.17 30.43
N GLU A 912 10.56 10.11 31.47
CA GLU A 912 9.17 9.60 31.38
C GLU A 912 8.31 10.34 30.33
N LYS A 913 8.50 11.66 30.21
CA LYS A 913 7.79 12.49 29.22
C LYS A 913 8.05 12.04 27.77
N ASP A 914 9.20 11.41 27.53
CA ASP A 914 9.66 11.00 26.21
C ASP A 914 9.11 9.64 25.79
N LEU A 915 8.49 8.88 26.69
CA LEU A 915 7.89 7.57 26.38
C LEU A 915 6.81 7.65 25.31
N ARG A 916 6.00 8.73 25.32
CA ARG A 916 4.99 8.97 24.26
C ARG A 916 5.66 9.22 22.91
N LYS A 917 6.72 10.01 22.88
CA LYS A 917 7.51 10.28 21.68
C LYS A 917 8.11 8.97 21.14
N ILE A 918 8.68 8.13 22.02
CA ILE A 918 9.24 6.84 21.63
C ILE A 918 8.17 5.93 21.06
N ALA A 919 7.01 5.81 21.73
CA ALA A 919 5.89 5.01 21.24
C ALA A 919 5.41 5.47 19.85
N PHE A 920 5.27 6.79 19.68
CA PHE A 920 4.84 7.42 18.44
C PHE A 920 5.77 7.10 17.27
N TYR A 921 7.08 7.26 17.44
CA TYR A 921 8.05 6.97 16.37
C TYR A 921 8.25 5.47 16.16
N ALA A 922 8.21 4.65 17.23
CA ALA A 922 8.36 3.19 17.10
C ALA A 922 7.17 2.60 16.34
N PHE A 923 5.94 3.07 16.60
CA PHE A 923 4.76 2.72 15.82
C PHE A 923 4.87 3.12 14.34
N ARG A 924 5.72 4.12 14.04
CA ARG A 924 5.94 4.62 12.68
C ARG A 924 7.01 3.86 11.89
N ASP A 925 7.85 3.05 12.53
CA ASP A 925 8.78 2.13 11.85
C ASP A 925 8.01 1.07 11.05
N ALA A 926 7.66 1.41 9.81
CA ALA A 926 6.70 0.65 9.01
C ALA A 926 7.15 -0.79 8.76
N VAL A 927 8.46 -1.00 8.56
CA VAL A 927 9.02 -2.33 8.26
C VAL A 927 8.88 -3.23 9.47
N ASN A 928 9.40 -2.81 10.63
CA ASN A 928 9.40 -3.63 11.84
C ASN A 928 8.00 -3.81 12.43
N ILE A 929 7.14 -2.79 12.36
CA ILE A 929 5.75 -2.91 12.83
C ILE A 929 4.93 -3.83 11.93
N ALA A 930 5.15 -3.81 10.61
CA ALA A 930 4.44 -4.69 9.68
C ALA A 930 4.79 -6.17 9.85
N THR A 931 5.96 -6.47 10.40
CA THR A 931 6.47 -7.84 10.55
C THR A 931 6.35 -8.39 11.97
N ASN A 932 5.86 -7.57 12.91
CA ASN A 932 5.60 -7.99 14.28
C ASN A 932 4.47 -9.05 14.33
N PRO A 933 4.61 -10.14 15.12
CA PRO A 933 3.67 -11.27 15.14
C PRO A 933 2.24 -10.93 15.57
N SER A 934 2.04 -9.79 16.24
CA SER A 934 0.71 -9.27 16.56
C SER A 934 0.54 -7.84 16.06
N PRO A 935 -0.66 -7.42 15.62
CA PRO A 935 -0.93 -6.02 15.36
C PRO A 935 -0.78 -5.21 16.64
N VAL A 936 0.20 -4.31 16.69
CA VAL A 936 0.49 -3.49 17.88
C VAL A 936 0.02 -2.06 17.65
N THR A 937 -0.66 -1.48 18.64
CA THR A 937 -1.06 -0.07 18.62
C THR A 937 -0.02 0.81 19.32
N GLU A 938 0.03 2.11 19.00
CA GLU A 938 0.86 3.07 19.72
C GLU A 938 0.62 3.02 21.25
N SER A 939 -0.66 2.91 21.67
CA SER A 939 -1.01 2.76 23.09
C SER A 939 -0.38 1.52 23.71
N ARG A 940 -0.39 0.39 23.00
CA ARG A 940 0.22 -0.86 23.49
C ARG A 940 1.73 -0.72 23.62
N ILE A 941 2.40 -0.04 22.67
CA ILE A 941 3.83 0.27 22.76
C ILE A 941 4.10 1.16 23.98
N LEU A 942 3.30 2.20 24.19
CA LEU A 942 3.43 3.07 25.35
C LEU A 942 3.26 2.31 26.68
N ASP A 943 2.32 1.36 26.75
CA ASP A 943 2.09 0.56 27.95
C ASP A 943 3.27 -0.36 28.26
N VAL A 944 3.87 -1.01 27.25
CA VAL A 944 5.07 -1.83 27.48
C VAL A 944 6.29 -0.98 27.83
N LEU A 945 6.43 0.22 27.26
CA LEU A 945 7.50 1.17 27.61
C LEU A 945 7.37 1.64 29.07
N LYS A 946 6.16 1.96 29.53
CA LYS A 946 5.90 2.27 30.94
C LYS A 946 6.25 1.12 31.88
N GLY A 947 6.00 -0.12 31.46
CA GLY A 947 6.43 -1.31 32.21
C GLY A 947 7.95 -1.50 32.29
N CYS A 948 8.71 -0.82 31.42
CA CYS A 948 10.17 -0.80 31.41
C CYS A 948 10.76 0.53 31.93
N TYR A 949 9.96 1.46 32.46
CA TYR A 949 10.45 2.72 33.05
C TYR A 949 10.76 2.55 34.53
#